data_AF-A0A1X6MJI9-F1
#
_entry.id   AF-A0A1X6MJI9-F1
#
_cell.length_a   1.000
_cell.length_b   1.000
_cell.length_c   1.000
_cell.angle_alpha   90.00
_cell.angle_beta   90.00
_cell.angle_gamma   90.00
#
_symmetry.space_group_name_H-M   'P 1'
#
loop_
_entity.id
_entity.type
_entity.pdbx_description
1 polymer ?
#
loop_
_entity_poly.entity_id
_entity_poly.type
_entity_poly.pdbx_seq_one_letter_code
_entity_poly.pdbx_strand_id
1 'polypeptide(L)'
;MTLRLIVVFTLAVAILGTAPAGPWDAFNLAPESRTVYPRAIYGFSGTAGDVHGLVSGGSLTLPSNTSFITLDFGYEIGGLVSLNFDAVSSTSSIALAFTESPEFIRPYASDDSSYPSANTTYDGVLDITGPLPTGYWTQPAERLRGGYRYLTISSTSNSPVTISNVSCAISFMPHVENMRNYSGYFYTLDPDYTDQDFLTKADMTGTVPLNTGRQVPFVSSPGWLNNATLGIAGPIIVDGAKRDRAVWPGDMGIAVPTQFVSTNDLIPTRNALSTMFAGQNPETGALPESGPPLSQQGSDTYHAWTLIGTHNYFLYSGDLAWMQNTWRNYTKAVQYLENKVDGTGLLNVTGLRDWGRLWQGGHNSEANAIFYKVLINSAELAVYLNDSLLATSYATNASALKTAFNDAFWSTEEGMYRDNLTSPLYPQDANSLAVLFNLTASAEQASSISTGLTRYWGEFGSIAPELPDTVAPFIGGFELQAHFASGNDVRAMDLLHREWGYMLYTPLSVQSTLLEGYTSNGSLYYRSYDGYNYDPSYTSHSHGWSTGPTSALTFYVLGLTVTSPQGRTWSVAPHISGLQSAEGGFETPLGWYGVEWTLTAKDFHLTLDTPAGSSGIIILPVSGTVFVNAVRTITIVGIVAPDSTH
;
A
#
# COMPACT_ATOMS: atom_id res chain seq x y z
N MET A 1 20.95 -54.18 16.19
CA MET A 1 19.88 -53.44 16.88
C MET A 1 20.07 -51.98 16.52
N THR A 2 19.32 -51.52 15.52
CA THR A 2 19.54 -50.25 14.80
C THR A 2 18.95 -49.10 15.61
N LEU A 3 19.79 -48.19 16.10
CA LEU A 3 19.38 -46.99 16.82
C LEU A 3 18.69 -46.04 15.81
N ARG A 4 17.37 -45.86 15.94
CA ARG A 4 16.63 -44.84 15.19
C ARG A 4 16.76 -43.50 15.92
N LEU A 5 17.45 -42.55 15.28
CA LEU A 5 17.48 -41.16 15.69
C LEU A 5 16.09 -40.56 15.41
N ILE A 6 15.32 -40.26 16.46
CA ILE A 6 14.07 -39.52 16.33
C ILE A 6 14.45 -38.04 16.34
N VAL A 7 14.43 -37.41 15.16
CA VAL A 7 14.49 -35.97 15.02
C VAL A 7 13.09 -35.43 15.32
N VAL A 8 12.92 -34.81 16.48
CA VAL A 8 11.71 -34.07 16.82
C VAL A 8 11.85 -32.67 16.21
N PHE A 9 11.08 -32.40 15.16
CA PHE A 9 10.87 -31.02 14.72
C PHE A 9 9.94 -30.35 15.73
N THR A 10 10.50 -29.56 16.64
CA THR A 10 9.72 -28.54 17.35
C THR A 10 9.41 -27.43 16.35
N LEU A 11 8.21 -27.46 15.75
CA LEU A 11 7.61 -26.23 15.25
C LEU A 11 7.41 -25.33 16.48
N ALA A 12 8.29 -24.34 16.65
CA ALA A 12 7.94 -23.20 17.47
C ALA A 12 6.82 -22.49 16.73
N VAL A 13 5.58 -22.72 17.17
CA VAL A 13 4.48 -21.81 16.84
C VAL A 13 4.86 -20.50 17.50
N ALA A 14 5.39 -19.56 16.72
CA ALA A 14 5.50 -18.18 17.17
C ALA A 14 4.06 -17.75 17.46
N ILE A 15 3.73 -17.57 18.73
CA ILE A 15 2.49 -16.92 19.13
C ILE A 15 2.71 -15.47 18.75
N LEU A 16 2.23 -15.07 17.56
CA LEU A 16 2.18 -13.67 17.19
C LEU A 16 1.23 -12.99 18.19
N GLY A 17 1.79 -12.12 19.01
CA GLY A 17 1.09 -11.21 19.89
C GLY A 17 0.29 -10.16 19.13
N THR A 18 -0.72 -9.68 19.81
CA THR A 18 -1.56 -8.58 19.34
C THR A 18 -0.89 -7.27 19.77
N ALA A 19 -1.07 -6.18 19.03
CA ALA A 19 -0.81 -4.86 19.57
C ALA A 19 -1.54 -4.71 20.93
N PRO A 20 -0.97 -3.98 21.90
CA PRO A 20 -1.69 -3.66 23.13
C PRO A 20 -2.99 -2.92 22.79
N ALA A 21 -4.00 -3.07 23.66
CA ALA A 21 -5.24 -2.33 23.54
C ALA A 21 -5.04 -0.88 23.99
N GLY A 22 -5.65 0.07 23.29
CA GLY A 22 -5.50 1.50 23.57
C GLY A 22 -6.45 2.39 22.78
N PRO A 23 -6.32 3.74 22.91
CA PRO A 23 -7.17 4.69 22.20
C PRO A 23 -7.14 4.52 20.68
N TRP A 24 -6.02 4.04 20.12
CA TRP A 24 -5.86 3.78 18.69
C TRP A 24 -6.82 2.73 18.13
N ASP A 25 -7.35 1.82 18.98
CA ASP A 25 -8.29 0.79 18.55
C ASP A 25 -9.58 1.37 17.95
N ALA A 26 -9.92 2.62 18.30
CA ALA A 26 -11.06 3.34 17.74
C ALA A 26 -10.91 3.64 16.23
N PHE A 27 -9.67 3.66 15.71
CA PHE A 27 -9.37 3.95 14.31
C PHE A 27 -9.10 2.70 13.48
N ASN A 28 -9.15 1.50 14.10
CA ASN A 28 -9.10 0.25 13.36
C ASN A 28 -10.43 0.02 12.63
N LEU A 29 -10.44 0.30 11.33
CA LEU A 29 -11.60 0.14 10.45
C LEU A 29 -11.77 -1.29 9.92
N ALA A 30 -10.87 -2.23 10.24
CA ALA A 30 -11.04 -3.62 9.86
C ALA A 30 -12.35 -4.18 10.43
N PRO A 31 -13.11 -5.01 9.69
CA PRO A 31 -14.38 -5.53 10.19
C PRO A 31 -14.20 -6.45 11.40
N GLU A 32 -15.11 -6.34 12.38
CA GLU A 32 -15.15 -7.22 13.57
C GLU A 32 -15.54 -8.67 13.24
N SER A 33 -16.18 -8.88 12.09
CA SER A 33 -16.70 -10.18 11.66
C SER A 33 -16.43 -10.40 10.17
N ARG A 34 -16.39 -11.68 9.77
CA ARG A 34 -16.37 -12.09 8.36
C ARG A 34 -17.67 -11.81 7.62
N THR A 35 -18.74 -11.47 8.33
CA THR A 35 -19.99 -11.03 7.73
C THR A 35 -20.33 -9.64 8.24
N VAL A 36 -20.47 -8.70 7.32
CA VAL A 36 -20.84 -7.31 7.62
C VAL A 36 -22.23 -7.00 7.07
N TYR A 37 -22.89 -6.05 7.70
CA TYR A 37 -24.23 -5.60 7.36
C TYR A 37 -24.21 -4.11 7.03
N PRO A 38 -25.09 -3.64 6.14
CA PRO A 38 -25.23 -2.22 5.87
C PRO A 38 -25.61 -1.46 7.14
N ARG A 39 -24.99 -0.30 7.36
CA ARG A 39 -25.19 0.53 8.56
C ARG A 39 -26.28 1.57 8.38
N ALA A 40 -26.52 1.99 7.15
CA ALA A 40 -27.49 3.03 6.83
C ALA A 40 -28.13 2.81 5.45
N ILE A 41 -29.23 3.52 5.24
CA ILE A 41 -29.83 3.71 3.93
C ILE A 41 -29.33 5.04 3.38
N TYR A 42 -28.65 5.00 2.24
CA TYR A 42 -28.15 6.20 1.57
C TYR A 42 -29.25 6.90 0.78
N GLY A 43 -30.06 6.14 0.04
CA GLY A 43 -31.14 6.67 -0.79
C GLY A 43 -32.04 5.56 -1.31
N PHE A 44 -33.23 5.92 -1.78
CA PHE A 44 -34.18 4.96 -2.33
C PHE A 44 -35.20 5.66 -3.23
N SER A 45 -35.84 4.89 -4.10
CA SER A 45 -36.97 5.33 -4.92
C SER A 45 -38.01 4.24 -5.02
N GLY A 46 -39.29 4.63 -5.03
CA GLY A 46 -40.39 3.74 -5.32
C GLY A 46 -40.47 2.51 -4.41
N THR A 47 -40.07 2.59 -3.14
CA THR A 47 -40.08 1.47 -2.18
C THR A 47 -41.36 1.46 -1.34
N ALA A 48 -41.73 0.31 -0.78
CA ALA A 48 -42.86 0.17 0.14
C ALA A 48 -42.47 -0.59 1.41
N GLY A 49 -43.00 -0.16 2.56
CA GLY A 49 -42.70 -0.70 3.89
C GLY A 49 -41.77 0.20 4.70
N ASP A 50 -41.26 -0.33 5.82
CA ASP A 50 -40.26 0.35 6.64
C ASP A 50 -38.87 0.21 6.00
N VAL A 51 -38.44 1.25 5.30
CA VAL A 51 -37.15 1.30 4.61
C VAL A 51 -35.97 1.15 5.59
N HIS A 52 -36.09 1.70 6.80
CA HIS A 52 -35.08 1.54 7.85
C HIS A 52 -35.15 0.16 8.52
N GLY A 53 -36.26 -0.56 8.34
CA GLY A 53 -36.41 -1.96 8.69
C GLY A 53 -35.31 -2.83 8.06
N LEU A 54 -34.92 -2.57 6.80
CA LEU A 54 -33.94 -3.41 6.11
C LEU A 54 -32.55 -3.46 6.79
N VAL A 55 -32.12 -2.36 7.42
CA VAL A 55 -30.86 -2.27 8.17
C VAL A 55 -31.01 -2.62 9.66
N SER A 56 -32.24 -2.88 10.13
CA SER A 56 -32.54 -3.23 11.52
C SER A 56 -33.16 -4.63 11.68
N GLY A 57 -32.98 -5.50 10.67
CA GLY A 57 -33.40 -6.91 10.68
C GLY A 57 -34.81 -7.18 10.14
N GLY A 58 -35.47 -6.17 9.58
CA GLY A 58 -36.74 -6.26 8.86
C GLY A 58 -36.59 -6.52 7.36
N SER A 59 -37.72 -6.40 6.64
CA SER A 59 -37.83 -6.62 5.20
C SER A 59 -38.31 -5.38 4.47
N LEU A 60 -37.97 -5.26 3.18
CA LEU A 60 -38.41 -4.18 2.31
C LEU A 60 -38.97 -4.71 0.99
N THR A 61 -40.02 -4.09 0.47
CA THR A 61 -40.57 -4.42 -0.86
C THR A 61 -40.18 -3.38 -1.91
N LEU A 62 -39.65 -3.86 -3.04
CA LEU A 62 -39.43 -3.13 -4.29
C LEU A 62 -40.61 -3.44 -5.25
N PRO A 63 -41.63 -2.57 -5.36
CA PRO A 63 -42.88 -2.84 -6.07
C PRO A 63 -42.79 -2.89 -7.60
N SER A 64 -41.86 -2.16 -8.24
CA SER A 64 -41.79 -2.06 -9.71
C SER A 64 -40.38 -1.83 -10.23
N ASN A 65 -40.19 -1.83 -11.55
CA ASN A 65 -38.89 -1.67 -12.20
C ASN A 65 -38.26 -0.27 -12.04
N THR A 66 -38.96 0.65 -11.37
CA THR A 66 -38.49 1.98 -10.99
C THR A 66 -38.04 2.05 -9.52
N SER A 67 -38.15 0.93 -8.80
CA SER A 67 -37.85 0.82 -7.38
C SER A 67 -36.39 0.44 -7.16
N PHE A 68 -35.70 1.17 -6.30
CA PHE A 68 -34.34 0.82 -5.85
C PHE A 68 -34.10 1.26 -4.42
N ILE A 69 -33.09 0.65 -3.79
CA ILE A 69 -32.54 1.07 -2.52
C ILE A 69 -31.01 1.03 -2.56
N THR A 70 -30.37 2.09 -2.09
CA THR A 70 -28.92 2.18 -1.91
C THR A 70 -28.60 2.06 -0.43
N LEU A 71 -27.73 1.10 -0.12
CA LEU A 71 -27.23 0.77 1.19
C LEU A 71 -25.83 1.35 1.37
N ASP A 72 -25.55 1.90 2.55
CA ASP A 72 -24.22 2.36 2.95
C ASP A 72 -23.69 1.43 4.06
N PHE A 73 -22.54 0.80 3.81
CA PHE A 73 -21.85 -0.03 4.81
C PHE A 73 -21.05 0.81 5.83
N GLY A 74 -20.92 2.11 5.62
CA GLY A 74 -20.21 3.09 6.44
C GLY A 74 -18.71 3.18 6.15
N TYR A 75 -18.13 2.13 5.60
CA TYR A 75 -16.73 2.03 5.19
C TYR A 75 -16.61 1.18 3.93
N GLU A 76 -15.47 1.29 3.25
CA GLU A 76 -15.08 0.41 2.16
C GLU A 76 -15.00 -1.05 2.62
N ILE A 77 -15.65 -1.95 1.88
CA ILE A 77 -15.65 -3.39 2.15
C ILE A 77 -15.37 -4.17 0.87
N GLY A 78 -15.14 -5.49 0.99
CA GLY A 78 -14.98 -6.33 -0.20
C GLY A 78 -15.27 -7.79 0.03
N GLY A 79 -16.23 -8.33 -0.72
CA GLY A 79 -16.75 -9.67 -0.48
C GLY A 79 -17.99 -10.03 -1.29
N LEU A 80 -18.61 -11.15 -0.92
CA LEU A 80 -19.79 -11.69 -1.60
C LEU A 80 -21.08 -11.23 -0.91
N VAL A 81 -21.95 -10.57 -1.66
CA VAL A 81 -23.26 -10.15 -1.17
C VAL A 81 -24.16 -11.37 -0.99
N SER A 82 -24.93 -11.37 0.10
CA SER A 82 -26.04 -12.29 0.31
C SER A 82 -27.28 -11.54 0.78
N LEU A 83 -28.46 -12.06 0.43
CA LEU A 83 -29.75 -11.52 0.86
C LEU A 83 -30.83 -12.60 0.85
N ASN A 84 -31.93 -12.37 1.55
CA ASN A 84 -33.11 -13.21 1.48
C ASN A 84 -34.11 -12.64 0.47
N PHE A 85 -34.69 -13.52 -0.34
CA PHE A 85 -35.90 -13.24 -1.11
C PHE A 85 -37.12 -13.77 -0.37
N ASP A 86 -37.80 -12.89 0.36
CA ASP A 86 -38.91 -13.25 1.26
C ASP A 86 -40.23 -13.46 0.51
N ALA A 87 -40.48 -12.65 -0.51
CA ALA A 87 -41.66 -12.76 -1.38
C ALA A 87 -41.33 -12.34 -2.81
N VAL A 88 -41.49 -13.28 -3.74
CA VAL A 88 -41.19 -13.12 -5.17
C VAL A 88 -42.26 -13.79 -6.03
N SER A 89 -42.36 -13.34 -7.27
CA SER A 89 -43.15 -13.98 -8.33
C SER A 89 -42.23 -14.64 -9.37
N SER A 90 -42.80 -15.42 -10.30
CA SER A 90 -42.03 -16.02 -11.39
C SER A 90 -41.34 -15.02 -12.32
N THR A 91 -41.79 -13.75 -12.30
CA THR A 91 -41.28 -12.65 -13.13
C THR A 91 -40.50 -11.61 -12.33
N SER A 92 -40.33 -11.82 -11.02
CA SER A 92 -39.49 -10.96 -10.19
C SER A 92 -38.03 -11.07 -10.63
N SER A 93 -37.32 -9.93 -10.70
CA SER A 93 -35.89 -9.86 -10.97
C SER A 93 -35.30 -8.60 -10.35
N ILE A 94 -34.03 -8.65 -9.98
CA ILE A 94 -33.31 -7.50 -9.43
C ILE A 94 -31.93 -7.36 -10.10
N ALA A 95 -31.25 -6.25 -9.84
CA ALA A 95 -29.86 -6.03 -10.19
C ALA A 95 -29.11 -5.39 -9.02
N LEU A 96 -27.80 -5.69 -8.94
CA LEU A 96 -26.89 -5.11 -7.95
C LEU A 96 -25.87 -4.19 -8.65
N ALA A 97 -25.76 -2.96 -8.16
CA ALA A 97 -24.74 -1.99 -8.57
C ALA A 97 -23.83 -1.65 -7.37
N PHE A 98 -22.52 -1.54 -7.61
CA PHE A 98 -21.51 -1.40 -6.57
C PHE A 98 -20.64 -0.17 -6.82
N THR A 99 -20.44 0.68 -5.80
CA THR A 99 -19.59 1.87 -5.92
C THR A 99 -18.75 2.13 -4.67
N GLU A 100 -17.52 2.63 -4.86
CA GLU A 100 -16.64 3.11 -3.79
C GLU A 100 -16.95 4.57 -3.45
N SER A 101 -17.05 5.44 -4.48
CA SER A 101 -17.36 6.86 -4.32
C SER A 101 -18.87 7.11 -4.23
N PRO A 102 -19.32 8.07 -3.41
CA PRO A 102 -20.70 8.54 -3.45
C PRO A 102 -21.08 9.23 -4.78
N GLU A 103 -20.11 9.75 -5.54
CA GLU A 103 -20.36 10.48 -6.81
C GLU A 103 -20.94 9.60 -7.91
N PHE A 104 -20.67 8.29 -7.88
CA PHE A 104 -21.03 7.36 -8.95
C PHE A 104 -22.21 6.44 -8.60
N ILE A 105 -22.85 6.64 -7.44
CA ILE A 105 -24.01 5.87 -6.98
C ILE A 105 -25.14 5.99 -8.00
N ARG A 106 -25.44 4.88 -8.67
CA ARG A 106 -26.50 4.78 -9.69
C ARG A 106 -27.22 3.43 -9.59
N PRO A 107 -28.53 3.38 -9.86
CA PRO A 107 -29.30 2.14 -9.75
C PRO A 107 -28.95 1.08 -10.80
N TYR A 108 -28.36 1.48 -11.93
CA TYR A 108 -28.13 0.60 -13.08
C TYR A 108 -26.70 0.69 -13.64
N ALA A 109 -25.74 1.12 -12.83
CA ALA A 109 -24.32 1.12 -13.19
C ALA A 109 -23.44 1.05 -11.94
N SER A 110 -22.50 0.10 -11.93
CA SER A 110 -21.40 0.04 -10.97
C SER A 110 -20.28 0.97 -11.42
N ASP A 111 -19.30 1.20 -10.54
CA ASP A 111 -18.00 1.75 -10.97
C ASP A 111 -17.39 0.85 -12.05
N ASP A 112 -16.48 1.36 -12.86
CA ASP A 112 -15.75 0.51 -13.82
C ASP A 112 -14.53 -0.14 -13.15
N SER A 113 -14.33 -1.44 -13.38
CA SER A 113 -13.22 -2.23 -12.82
C SER A 113 -12.57 -3.16 -13.85
N SER A 114 -13.33 -3.61 -14.85
CA SER A 114 -12.80 -4.46 -15.94
C SER A 114 -11.96 -3.66 -16.92
N TYR A 115 -12.50 -2.53 -17.36
CA TYR A 115 -11.86 -1.65 -18.34
C TYR A 115 -12.42 -0.23 -18.20
N PRO A 116 -11.59 0.82 -18.26
CA PRO A 116 -12.07 2.19 -18.11
C PRO A 116 -12.82 2.68 -19.36
N SER A 117 -13.95 3.36 -19.16
CA SER A 117 -14.78 3.93 -20.21
C SER A 117 -15.25 5.34 -19.87
N ALA A 118 -15.13 6.29 -20.81
CA ALA A 118 -15.54 7.68 -20.60
C ALA A 118 -17.01 7.86 -20.19
N ASN A 119 -17.88 6.88 -20.47
CA ASN A 119 -19.27 6.90 -20.04
C ASN A 119 -19.49 6.31 -18.64
N THR A 120 -18.46 5.77 -17.99
CA THR A 120 -18.46 5.20 -16.62
C THR A 120 -19.47 4.06 -16.42
N THR A 121 -19.68 3.23 -17.46
CA THR A 121 -20.70 2.17 -17.44
C THR A 121 -20.23 0.87 -18.10
N TYR A 122 -18.92 0.70 -18.27
CA TYR A 122 -18.35 -0.51 -18.88
C TYR A 122 -18.80 -1.78 -18.17
N ASP A 123 -18.81 -1.81 -16.84
CA ASP A 123 -19.13 -3.00 -16.05
C ASP A 123 -20.65 -3.26 -15.91
N GLY A 124 -21.48 -2.22 -15.99
CA GLY A 124 -22.92 -2.32 -15.78
C GLY A 124 -23.29 -2.81 -14.38
N VAL A 125 -24.19 -3.81 -14.29
CA VAL A 125 -24.71 -4.37 -13.04
C VAL A 125 -24.57 -5.89 -12.97
N LEU A 126 -24.74 -6.46 -11.79
CA LEU A 126 -25.01 -7.89 -11.64
C LEU A 126 -26.52 -8.12 -11.73
N ASP A 127 -26.99 -8.58 -12.88
CA ASP A 127 -28.38 -8.99 -13.06
C ASP A 127 -28.67 -10.32 -12.35
N ILE A 128 -29.76 -10.35 -11.59
CA ILE A 128 -30.32 -11.54 -10.95
C ILE A 128 -31.70 -11.76 -11.56
N THR A 129 -31.71 -12.53 -12.64
CA THR A 129 -32.91 -12.75 -13.46
C THR A 129 -33.82 -13.81 -12.85
N GLY A 130 -35.12 -13.70 -13.14
CA GLY A 130 -36.13 -14.63 -12.65
C GLY A 130 -36.04 -16.01 -13.32
N PRO A 131 -36.59 -17.06 -12.68
CA PRO A 131 -37.25 -17.03 -11.37
C PRO A 131 -36.24 -16.91 -10.23
N LEU A 132 -36.44 -15.92 -9.35
CA LEU A 132 -35.62 -15.76 -8.15
C LEU A 132 -35.86 -16.92 -7.18
N PRO A 133 -34.82 -17.42 -6.49
CA PRO A 133 -35.03 -18.40 -5.42
C PRO A 133 -35.83 -17.77 -4.29
N THR A 134 -36.51 -18.59 -3.49
CA THR A 134 -37.11 -18.16 -2.22
C THR A 134 -36.13 -18.46 -1.09
N GLY A 135 -35.95 -17.51 -0.17
CA GLY A 135 -35.01 -17.63 0.95
C GLY A 135 -33.62 -17.08 0.63
N TYR A 136 -32.61 -17.63 1.30
CA TYR A 136 -31.24 -17.12 1.26
C TYR A 136 -30.58 -17.33 -0.11
N TRP A 137 -29.97 -16.27 -0.64
CA TRP A 137 -29.20 -16.26 -1.88
C TRP A 137 -27.85 -15.59 -1.65
N THR A 138 -26.83 -16.09 -2.34
CA THR A 138 -25.47 -15.54 -2.34
C THR A 138 -25.02 -15.29 -3.77
N GLN A 139 -24.35 -14.17 -3.97
CA GLN A 139 -23.67 -13.78 -5.19
C GLN A 139 -22.73 -14.88 -5.71
N PRO A 140 -22.73 -15.18 -7.03
CA PRO A 140 -21.74 -16.07 -7.63
C PRO A 140 -20.32 -15.56 -7.38
N ALA A 141 -19.41 -16.45 -6.96
CA ALA A 141 -18.07 -16.07 -6.53
C ALA A 141 -17.25 -15.41 -7.66
N GLU A 142 -17.44 -15.85 -8.90
CA GLU A 142 -16.80 -15.28 -10.09
C GLU A 142 -17.24 -13.85 -10.39
N ARG A 143 -18.39 -13.42 -9.85
CA ARG A 143 -18.91 -12.06 -9.92
C ARG A 143 -18.52 -11.21 -8.73
N LEU A 144 -17.61 -11.67 -7.85
CA LEU A 144 -17.04 -10.86 -6.76
C LEU A 144 -16.70 -9.47 -7.29
N ARG A 145 -17.15 -8.42 -6.60
CA ARG A 145 -16.88 -7.05 -7.04
C ARG A 145 -15.45 -6.62 -6.72
N GLY A 146 -14.93 -7.04 -5.58
CA GLY A 146 -13.77 -6.41 -4.97
C GLY A 146 -14.24 -5.34 -3.99
N GLY A 147 -13.65 -4.15 -4.06
CA GLY A 147 -13.99 -2.99 -3.22
C GLY A 147 -15.33 -2.33 -3.59
N TYR A 148 -16.13 -2.01 -2.57
CA TYR A 148 -17.24 -1.06 -2.61
C TYR A 148 -17.65 -0.63 -1.19
N ARG A 149 -18.24 0.57 -1.05
CA ARG A 149 -18.93 1.02 0.17
C ARG A 149 -20.45 1.03 0.00
N TYR A 150 -20.91 1.35 -1.21
CA TYR A 150 -22.33 1.49 -1.51
C TYR A 150 -22.81 0.33 -2.39
N LEU A 151 -23.96 -0.23 -2.01
CA LEU A 151 -24.65 -1.27 -2.76
C LEU A 151 -26.05 -0.78 -3.11
N THR A 152 -26.33 -0.64 -4.40
CA THR A 152 -27.69 -0.36 -4.87
C THR A 152 -28.37 -1.63 -5.37
N ILE A 153 -29.54 -1.92 -4.80
CA ILE A 153 -30.42 -3.03 -5.20
C ILE A 153 -31.61 -2.44 -5.94
N SER A 154 -31.72 -2.77 -7.22
CA SER A 154 -32.77 -2.24 -8.10
C SER A 154 -33.68 -3.37 -8.56
N SER A 155 -34.99 -3.16 -8.53
CA SER A 155 -35.90 -4.07 -9.23
C SER A 155 -35.77 -3.85 -10.74
N THR A 156 -35.69 -4.95 -11.49
CA THR A 156 -35.60 -4.93 -12.96
C THR A 156 -36.88 -5.46 -13.62
N SER A 157 -37.94 -5.69 -12.84
CA SER A 157 -39.25 -6.07 -13.37
C SER A 157 -40.40 -5.33 -12.69
N ASN A 158 -41.58 -5.36 -13.33
CA ASN A 158 -42.80 -4.77 -12.76
C ASN A 158 -43.42 -5.62 -11.64
N SER A 159 -42.80 -6.75 -11.28
CA SER A 159 -43.29 -7.62 -10.22
C SER A 159 -42.62 -7.25 -8.90
N PRO A 160 -43.37 -7.23 -7.78
CA PRO A 160 -42.79 -6.90 -6.50
C PRO A 160 -41.72 -7.92 -6.08
N VAL A 161 -40.70 -7.43 -5.38
CA VAL A 161 -39.65 -8.23 -4.75
C VAL A 161 -39.53 -7.79 -3.29
N THR A 162 -39.75 -8.69 -2.34
CA THR A 162 -39.49 -8.43 -0.92
C THR A 162 -38.17 -9.06 -0.51
N ILE A 163 -37.29 -8.26 0.06
CA ILE A 163 -35.94 -8.66 0.47
C ILE A 163 -35.69 -8.37 1.96
N SER A 164 -34.82 -9.16 2.58
CA SER A 164 -34.29 -8.93 3.93
C SER A 164 -32.85 -9.44 4.05
N ASN A 165 -32.23 -9.25 5.21
CA ASN A 165 -30.94 -9.86 5.58
C ASN A 165 -29.81 -9.61 4.56
N VAL A 166 -29.72 -8.38 4.04
CA VAL A 166 -28.65 -8.01 3.11
C VAL A 166 -27.34 -7.94 3.89
N SER A 167 -26.33 -8.67 3.44
CA SER A 167 -25.03 -8.78 4.09
C SER A 167 -23.92 -8.97 3.06
N CYS A 168 -22.67 -8.78 3.49
CA CYS A 168 -21.48 -9.09 2.70
C CYS A 168 -20.56 -10.01 3.50
N ALA A 169 -20.21 -11.16 2.90
CA ALA A 169 -19.18 -12.05 3.41
C ALA A 169 -17.80 -11.57 2.94
N ILE A 170 -17.01 -11.02 3.85
CA ILE A 170 -15.69 -10.44 3.61
C ILE A 170 -14.76 -11.49 2.99
N SER A 171 -14.09 -11.10 1.90
CA SER A 171 -13.21 -11.98 1.12
C SER A 171 -11.71 -11.71 1.32
N PHE A 172 -11.34 -10.51 1.75
CA PHE A 172 -9.94 -10.13 1.95
C PHE A 172 -9.33 -10.76 3.20
N MET A 173 -7.99 -10.81 3.26
CA MET A 173 -7.22 -11.44 4.34
C MET A 173 -7.74 -12.85 4.72
N PRO A 174 -7.95 -13.78 3.76
CA PRO A 174 -8.74 -15.01 3.98
C PRO A 174 -8.17 -15.97 5.03
N HIS A 175 -6.90 -15.80 5.41
CA HIS A 175 -6.19 -16.62 6.39
C HIS A 175 -6.24 -16.07 7.82
N VAL A 176 -6.78 -14.85 8.03
CA VAL A 176 -6.81 -14.18 9.34
C VAL A 176 -8.19 -14.30 9.98
N GLU A 177 -8.34 -14.99 11.11
CA GLU A 177 -9.66 -15.14 11.74
C GLU A 177 -10.22 -13.81 12.27
N ASN A 178 -9.43 -13.11 13.10
CA ASN A 178 -9.76 -11.80 13.62
C ASN A 178 -8.97 -10.72 12.87
N MET A 179 -9.64 -10.01 11.95
CA MET A 179 -9.00 -8.97 11.12
C MET A 179 -8.63 -7.71 11.90
N ARG A 180 -9.11 -7.54 13.14
CA ARG A 180 -8.70 -6.43 14.02
C ARG A 180 -7.43 -6.73 14.82
N ASN A 181 -6.89 -7.93 14.68
CA ASN A 181 -5.74 -8.38 15.44
C ASN A 181 -4.42 -7.88 14.85
N TYR A 182 -4.27 -6.56 14.77
CA TYR A 182 -3.06 -5.92 14.27
C TYR A 182 -1.92 -6.20 15.23
N SER A 183 -0.73 -6.43 14.69
CA SER A 183 0.49 -6.71 15.46
C SER A 183 1.33 -5.46 15.69
N GLY A 184 0.84 -4.30 15.31
CA GLY A 184 1.48 -3.01 15.49
C GLY A 184 0.47 -1.86 15.42
N TYR A 185 0.92 -0.70 15.89
CA TYR A 185 0.14 0.52 15.92
C TYR A 185 1.07 1.73 16.01
N PHE A 186 0.52 2.90 15.68
CA PHE A 186 1.11 4.20 15.92
C PHE A 186 0.03 5.12 16.47
N TYR A 187 0.35 5.92 17.47
CA TYR A 187 -0.56 6.85 18.11
C TYR A 187 0.14 8.14 18.50
N THR A 188 -0.48 9.26 18.13
CA THR A 188 -0.10 10.60 18.56
C THR A 188 -1.29 11.54 18.37
N LEU A 189 -1.25 12.67 19.06
CA LEU A 189 -2.16 13.79 18.84
C LEU A 189 -1.44 14.88 18.05
N ASP A 190 -2.08 15.33 16.98
CA ASP A 190 -1.62 16.44 16.16
C ASP A 190 -2.24 17.75 16.65
N PRO A 191 -1.49 18.61 17.39
CA PRO A 191 -2.05 19.83 17.94
C PRO A 191 -2.32 20.90 16.88
N ASP A 192 -1.69 20.79 15.70
CA ASP A 192 -1.72 21.82 14.66
C ASP A 192 -2.73 21.49 13.55
N TYR A 193 -3.36 20.32 13.60
CA TYR A 193 -4.40 19.91 12.66
C TYR A 193 -5.81 19.92 13.27
N THR A 194 -6.82 20.19 12.44
CA THR A 194 -8.22 20.32 12.89
C THR A 194 -8.78 19.04 13.51
N ASP A 195 -8.33 17.89 13.01
CA ASP A 195 -8.60 16.58 13.57
C ASP A 195 -7.34 16.07 14.27
N GLN A 196 -7.31 16.17 15.60
CA GLN A 196 -6.12 15.84 16.39
C GLN A 196 -5.73 14.37 16.29
N ASP A 197 -6.66 13.49 15.92
CA ASP A 197 -6.41 12.06 15.78
C ASP A 197 -5.96 11.68 14.35
N PHE A 198 -5.83 12.65 13.44
CA PHE A 198 -5.55 12.42 12.02
C PHE A 198 -4.36 11.49 11.76
N LEU A 199 -3.25 11.69 12.47
CA LEU A 199 -2.01 10.90 12.29
C LEU A 199 -2.18 9.43 12.69
N THR A 200 -3.23 9.08 13.43
CA THR A 200 -3.54 7.69 13.84
C THR A 200 -4.44 6.98 12.82
N LYS A 201 -5.08 7.69 11.88
CA LYS A 201 -6.14 7.14 10.99
C LYS A 201 -5.65 6.49 9.70
N ALA A 202 -4.34 6.44 9.48
CA ALA A 202 -3.77 5.92 8.23
C ALA A 202 -3.40 4.44 8.36
N ASP A 203 -4.27 3.52 7.93
CA ASP A 203 -3.85 2.14 7.64
C ASP A 203 -4.78 1.45 6.63
N MET A 204 -4.19 0.67 5.72
CA MET A 204 -4.88 -0.29 4.87
C MET A 204 -3.87 -1.31 4.31
N THR A 205 -4.28 -2.57 4.14
CA THR A 205 -3.53 -3.56 3.34
C THR A 205 -4.42 -4.22 2.28
N GLY A 206 -3.86 -4.51 1.10
CA GLY A 206 -4.57 -5.08 -0.05
C GLY A 206 -4.36 -6.59 -0.19
N THR A 207 -4.80 -7.42 0.76
CA THR A 207 -4.59 -8.88 0.70
C THR A 207 -5.85 -9.64 0.25
N VAL A 208 -5.74 -10.44 -0.82
CA VAL A 208 -6.89 -11.15 -1.44
C VAL A 208 -6.66 -12.66 -1.59
N PRO A 209 -7.73 -13.48 -1.74
CA PRO A 209 -7.61 -14.89 -2.04
C PRO A 209 -7.04 -15.15 -3.44
N LEU A 210 -6.34 -16.27 -3.60
CA LEU A 210 -5.60 -16.62 -4.82
C LEU A 210 -6.44 -16.58 -6.11
N ASN A 211 -7.69 -17.04 -6.06
CA ASN A 211 -8.53 -17.24 -7.25
C ASN A 211 -9.58 -16.14 -7.40
N THR A 212 -9.22 -14.91 -7.05
CA THR A 212 -10.12 -13.75 -7.11
C THR A 212 -9.55 -12.63 -7.98
N GLY A 213 -8.60 -12.95 -8.87
CA GLY A 213 -8.01 -11.99 -9.78
C GLY A 213 -8.96 -11.57 -10.89
N ARG A 214 -8.77 -10.35 -11.38
CA ARG A 214 -9.55 -9.81 -12.51
C ARG A 214 -9.26 -10.59 -13.78
N GLN A 215 -10.28 -11.14 -14.42
CA GLN A 215 -10.11 -11.95 -15.62
C GLN A 215 -9.40 -11.17 -16.75
N VAL A 216 -8.40 -11.82 -17.37
CA VAL A 216 -7.71 -11.34 -18.58
C VAL A 216 -7.72 -12.49 -19.61
N PRO A 217 -8.16 -12.28 -20.87
CA PRO A 217 -8.74 -11.06 -21.43
C PRO A 217 -10.00 -10.57 -20.69
N PHE A 218 -10.19 -9.25 -20.69
CA PHE A 218 -11.30 -8.60 -19.99
C PHE A 218 -12.65 -9.05 -20.57
N VAL A 219 -13.66 -9.09 -19.70
CA VAL A 219 -15.05 -9.35 -20.10
C VAL A 219 -15.53 -8.24 -21.03
N SER A 220 -16.23 -8.59 -22.11
CA SER A 220 -16.85 -7.58 -22.97
C SER A 220 -17.95 -6.84 -22.22
N SER A 221 -17.98 -5.52 -22.35
CA SER A 221 -19.05 -4.70 -21.76
C SER A 221 -20.46 -5.16 -22.20
N PRO A 222 -21.46 -5.21 -21.29
CA PRO A 222 -21.32 -4.96 -19.85
C PRO A 222 -20.86 -6.20 -19.06
N GLY A 223 -19.96 -6.00 -18.11
CA GLY A 223 -19.70 -6.99 -17.07
C GLY A 223 -18.24 -7.08 -16.62
N TRP A 224 -18.05 -7.84 -15.53
CA TRP A 224 -16.75 -8.17 -14.96
C TRP A 224 -16.71 -9.64 -14.54
N LEU A 225 -15.50 -10.17 -14.37
CA LEU A 225 -15.23 -11.46 -13.73
C LEU A 225 -13.96 -11.36 -12.89
N ASN A 226 -14.04 -11.79 -11.64
CA ASN A 226 -12.92 -11.85 -10.68
C ASN A 226 -12.69 -13.31 -10.26
N ASN A 227 -12.29 -14.15 -11.22
CA ASN A 227 -12.14 -15.61 -11.08
C ASN A 227 -10.76 -16.12 -11.52
N ALA A 228 -9.83 -15.23 -11.86
CA ALA A 228 -8.51 -15.60 -12.32
C ALA A 228 -7.59 -15.96 -11.15
N THR A 229 -6.61 -16.81 -11.43
CA THR A 229 -5.56 -17.19 -10.48
C THR A 229 -4.43 -16.16 -10.48
N LEU A 230 -4.15 -15.60 -9.30
CA LEU A 230 -3.22 -14.49 -9.09
C LEU A 230 -1.75 -14.89 -8.93
N GLY A 231 -1.47 -16.17 -8.82
CA GLY A 231 -0.10 -16.64 -8.65
C GLY A 231 0.00 -18.10 -8.31
N ILE A 232 1.16 -18.48 -7.77
CA ILE A 232 1.47 -19.88 -7.48
C ILE A 232 1.02 -20.32 -6.08
N ALA A 233 0.68 -19.38 -5.21
CA ALA A 233 0.24 -19.62 -3.83
C ALA A 233 -0.58 -18.43 -3.33
N GLY A 234 -1.55 -18.69 -2.44
CA GLY A 234 -2.36 -17.65 -1.78
C GLY A 234 -2.17 -17.67 -0.26
N PRO A 235 -2.60 -16.60 0.45
CA PRO A 235 -3.14 -15.33 -0.06
C PRO A 235 -2.09 -14.50 -0.82
N ILE A 236 -2.50 -13.43 -1.50
CA ILE A 236 -1.61 -12.55 -2.29
C ILE A 236 -1.90 -11.07 -1.95
N ILE A 237 -0.84 -10.27 -1.82
CA ILE A 237 -0.94 -8.81 -1.77
C ILE A 237 -1.10 -8.26 -3.19
N VAL A 238 -2.05 -7.36 -3.38
CA VAL A 238 -2.38 -6.71 -4.65
C VAL A 238 -2.36 -5.19 -4.51
N ASP A 239 -2.41 -4.51 -5.67
CA ASP A 239 -2.46 -3.06 -5.78
C ASP A 239 -3.68 -2.45 -5.10
N GLY A 240 -4.88 -2.93 -5.42
CA GLY A 240 -6.13 -2.43 -4.86
C GLY A 240 -7.28 -3.43 -4.88
N ALA A 241 -8.39 -3.04 -4.27
CA ALA A 241 -9.52 -3.93 -4.04
C ALA A 241 -10.46 -4.07 -5.25
N LYS A 242 -10.75 -2.99 -5.98
CA LYS A 242 -11.75 -2.94 -7.06
C LYS A 242 -11.20 -3.36 -8.42
N ARG A 243 -10.25 -2.60 -8.96
CA ARG A 243 -9.66 -2.79 -10.30
C ARG A 243 -8.29 -3.47 -10.22
N ASP A 244 -7.82 -3.98 -11.37
CA ASP A 244 -6.59 -4.79 -11.54
C ASP A 244 -6.51 -6.06 -10.69
N ARG A 245 -6.44 -5.91 -9.37
CA ARG A 245 -6.32 -6.97 -8.36
C ARG A 245 -5.15 -7.87 -8.68
N ALA A 246 -3.97 -7.33 -8.95
CA ALA A 246 -2.79 -8.09 -9.36
C ALA A 246 -1.57 -7.75 -8.50
N VAL A 247 -0.54 -8.59 -8.58
CA VAL A 247 0.75 -8.26 -7.96
C VAL A 247 1.40 -7.15 -8.77
N TRP A 248 1.62 -6.00 -8.15
CA TRP A 248 2.38 -4.90 -8.72
C TRP A 248 3.56 -4.56 -7.80
N PRO A 249 4.79 -5.00 -8.15
CA PRO A 249 5.98 -4.77 -7.32
C PRO A 249 6.28 -3.31 -6.97
N GLY A 250 5.95 -2.35 -7.84
CA GLY A 250 6.08 -0.92 -7.53
C GLY A 250 5.29 -0.54 -6.27
N ASP A 251 4.01 -0.90 -6.23
CA ASP A 251 3.10 -0.67 -5.10
C ASP A 251 3.64 -1.28 -3.81
N MET A 252 4.27 -2.45 -3.90
CA MET A 252 4.89 -3.14 -2.76
C MET A 252 6.03 -2.33 -2.11
N GLY A 253 6.64 -1.38 -2.84
CA GLY A 253 7.63 -0.45 -2.30
C GLY A 253 7.10 0.41 -1.16
N ILE A 254 5.80 0.70 -1.15
CA ILE A 254 5.10 1.42 -0.07
C ILE A 254 4.28 0.43 0.79
N ALA A 255 3.53 -0.47 0.15
CA ALA A 255 2.56 -1.31 0.85
C ALA A 255 3.19 -2.37 1.77
N VAL A 256 4.39 -2.87 1.47
CA VAL A 256 5.05 -3.89 2.31
C VAL A 256 5.60 -3.29 3.62
N PRO A 257 6.29 -2.13 3.62
CA PRO A 257 6.59 -1.42 4.85
C PRO A 257 5.36 -1.13 5.72
N THR A 258 4.25 -0.68 5.11
CA THR A 258 2.96 -0.51 5.80
C THR A 258 2.50 -1.82 6.45
N GLN A 259 2.42 -2.89 5.66
CA GLN A 259 1.99 -4.21 6.13
C GLN A 259 2.86 -4.72 7.28
N PHE A 260 4.18 -4.48 7.23
CA PHE A 260 5.11 -4.85 8.29
C PHE A 260 4.81 -4.15 9.62
N VAL A 261 4.63 -2.82 9.59
CA VAL A 261 4.44 -2.04 10.84
C VAL A 261 3.03 -2.15 11.41
N SER A 262 2.02 -2.53 10.63
CA SER A 262 0.63 -2.66 11.10
C SER A 262 0.24 -4.10 11.46
N THR A 263 0.29 -5.02 10.50
CA THR A 263 -0.23 -6.39 10.65
C THR A 263 0.85 -7.45 10.74
N ASN A 264 2.08 -7.12 10.33
CA ASN A 264 3.20 -8.03 10.11
C ASN A 264 2.81 -9.32 9.33
N ASP A 265 1.78 -9.24 8.47
CA ASP A 265 1.31 -10.36 7.67
C ASP A 265 2.15 -10.52 6.41
N LEU A 266 3.33 -11.14 6.52
CA LEU A 266 4.27 -11.25 5.40
C LEU A 266 4.02 -12.46 4.46
N ILE A 267 3.02 -13.29 4.77
CA ILE A 267 2.62 -14.44 3.92
C ILE A 267 2.22 -13.98 2.51
N PRO A 268 1.27 -13.03 2.34
CA PRO A 268 0.89 -12.54 1.01
C PRO A 268 2.05 -11.91 0.24
N THR A 269 2.94 -11.17 0.91
CA THR A 269 4.17 -10.62 0.31
C THR A 269 5.07 -11.72 -0.24
N ARG A 270 5.36 -12.76 0.55
CA ARG A 270 6.17 -13.91 0.14
C ARG A 270 5.59 -14.59 -1.09
N ASN A 271 4.27 -14.79 -1.10
CA ASN A 271 3.56 -15.45 -2.20
C ASN A 271 3.56 -14.61 -3.48
N ALA A 272 3.39 -13.29 -3.37
CA ALA A 272 3.50 -12.35 -4.47
C ALA A 272 4.91 -12.38 -5.10
N LEU A 273 5.97 -12.25 -4.29
CA LEU A 273 7.36 -12.32 -4.77
C LEU A 273 7.69 -13.67 -5.40
N SER A 274 7.25 -14.76 -4.78
CA SER A 274 7.45 -16.11 -5.33
C SER A 274 6.75 -16.27 -6.69
N THR A 275 5.61 -15.62 -6.87
CA THR A 275 4.90 -15.57 -8.16
C THR A 275 5.70 -14.79 -9.22
N MET A 276 6.29 -13.64 -8.86
CA MET A 276 7.13 -12.88 -9.79
C MET A 276 8.36 -13.68 -10.24
N PHE A 277 9.04 -14.38 -9.31
CA PHE A 277 10.16 -15.26 -9.67
C PHE A 277 9.73 -16.49 -10.48
N ALA A 278 8.51 -17.00 -10.30
CA ALA A 278 7.98 -18.08 -11.14
C ALA A 278 7.72 -17.61 -12.58
N GLY A 279 7.41 -16.32 -12.77
CA GLY A 279 7.27 -15.68 -14.08
C GLY A 279 8.60 -15.20 -14.70
N GLN A 280 9.73 -15.41 -14.03
CA GLN A 280 11.04 -14.95 -14.51
C GLN A 280 11.41 -15.62 -15.85
N ASN A 281 11.90 -14.83 -16.80
CA ASN A 281 12.47 -15.34 -18.04
C ASN A 281 13.75 -16.14 -17.73
N PRO A 282 13.78 -17.45 -18.03
CA PRO A 282 14.90 -18.32 -17.65
C PRO A 282 16.16 -18.10 -18.48
N GLU A 283 16.09 -17.39 -19.61
CA GLU A 283 17.23 -17.07 -20.47
C GLU A 283 17.86 -15.75 -20.02
N THR A 284 17.08 -14.68 -19.95
CA THR A 284 17.56 -13.32 -19.70
C THR A 284 17.64 -12.96 -18.22
N GLY A 285 16.81 -13.57 -17.37
CA GLY A 285 16.64 -13.17 -15.98
C GLY A 285 15.59 -12.09 -15.74
N ALA A 286 14.96 -11.57 -16.80
CA ALA A 286 13.91 -10.55 -16.71
C ALA A 286 12.71 -11.04 -15.88
N LEU A 287 12.26 -10.22 -14.93
CA LEU A 287 11.06 -10.43 -14.15
C LEU A 287 9.88 -9.72 -14.81
N PRO A 288 8.65 -10.23 -14.63
CA PRO A 288 7.46 -9.55 -15.09
C PRO A 288 7.28 -8.19 -14.38
N GLU A 289 6.61 -7.27 -15.06
CA GLU A 289 6.16 -6.00 -14.49
C GLU A 289 5.03 -6.22 -13.49
N SER A 290 4.07 -7.10 -13.82
CA SER A 290 2.95 -7.45 -12.94
C SER A 290 2.71 -8.95 -12.93
N GLY A 291 2.15 -9.42 -11.82
CA GLY A 291 1.75 -10.82 -11.66
C GLY A 291 0.59 -11.21 -12.58
N PRO A 292 0.29 -12.52 -12.67
CA PRO A 292 -0.89 -12.98 -13.36
C PRO A 292 -2.17 -12.46 -12.67
N PRO A 293 -3.28 -12.35 -13.41
CA PRO A 293 -3.43 -12.72 -14.82
C PRO A 293 -2.94 -11.66 -15.81
N LEU A 294 -2.56 -10.46 -15.36
CA LEU A 294 -2.03 -9.40 -16.24
C LEU A 294 -0.71 -9.82 -16.90
N SER A 295 0.22 -10.38 -16.11
CA SER A 295 1.51 -10.91 -16.55
C SER A 295 2.30 -9.97 -17.47
N GLN A 296 2.22 -8.66 -17.22
CA GLN A 296 2.83 -7.67 -18.11
C GLN A 296 4.35 -7.74 -18.04
N GLN A 297 5.02 -7.27 -19.10
CA GLN A 297 6.47 -7.39 -19.30
C GLN A 297 7.02 -6.07 -19.80
N GLY A 298 8.33 -5.85 -19.64
CA GLY A 298 9.01 -4.71 -20.25
C GLY A 298 9.00 -3.45 -19.38
N SER A 299 9.10 -3.62 -18.05
CA SER A 299 9.41 -2.55 -17.11
C SER A 299 10.72 -2.87 -16.38
N ASP A 300 11.72 -1.99 -16.51
CA ASP A 300 12.98 -2.14 -15.77
C ASP A 300 12.83 -1.70 -14.30
N THR A 301 11.96 -0.72 -14.04
CA THR A 301 11.68 -0.21 -12.69
C THR A 301 10.88 -1.21 -11.87
N TYR A 302 9.82 -1.83 -12.40
CA TYR A 302 9.06 -2.87 -11.67
C TYR A 302 9.85 -4.18 -11.51
N HIS A 303 10.73 -4.51 -12.47
CA HIS A 303 11.72 -5.57 -12.29
C HIS A 303 12.62 -5.27 -11.07
N ALA A 304 13.13 -4.04 -10.97
CA ALA A 304 13.96 -3.61 -9.85
C ALA A 304 13.18 -3.55 -8.52
N TRP A 305 11.92 -3.11 -8.52
CA TRP A 305 11.05 -3.13 -7.34
C TRP A 305 10.79 -4.54 -6.81
N THR A 306 10.72 -5.56 -7.68
CA THR A 306 10.65 -6.96 -7.22
C THR A 306 11.89 -7.36 -6.41
N LEU A 307 13.08 -6.89 -6.82
CA LEU A 307 14.34 -7.13 -6.11
C LEU A 307 14.39 -6.38 -4.77
N ILE A 308 13.93 -5.12 -4.73
CA ILE A 308 13.80 -4.35 -3.49
C ILE A 308 12.81 -5.02 -2.53
N GLY A 309 11.63 -5.41 -3.02
CA GLY A 309 10.63 -6.13 -2.23
C GLY A 309 11.14 -7.45 -1.67
N THR A 310 12.01 -8.15 -2.43
CA THR A 310 12.68 -9.37 -1.97
C THR A 310 13.61 -9.11 -0.78
N HIS A 311 14.39 -8.04 -0.83
CA HIS A 311 15.21 -7.61 0.32
C HIS A 311 14.33 -7.22 1.52
N ASN A 312 13.32 -6.37 1.32
CA ASN A 312 12.43 -5.94 2.40
C ASN A 312 11.73 -7.13 3.07
N TYR A 313 11.21 -8.08 2.30
CA TYR A 313 10.63 -9.31 2.83
C TYR A 313 11.63 -10.09 3.70
N PHE A 314 12.87 -10.27 3.22
CA PHE A 314 13.90 -10.96 4.00
C PHE A 314 14.31 -10.18 5.26
N LEU A 315 14.41 -8.85 5.19
CA LEU A 315 14.68 -7.99 6.34
C LEU A 315 13.60 -8.14 7.43
N TYR A 316 12.33 -8.16 7.04
CA TYR A 316 11.23 -8.24 8.01
C TYR A 316 11.01 -9.67 8.54
N SER A 317 11.05 -10.69 7.67
CA SER A 317 10.77 -12.09 8.03
C SER A 317 11.98 -12.88 8.52
N GLY A 318 13.18 -12.55 8.05
CA GLY A 318 14.38 -13.38 8.15
C GLY A 318 14.24 -14.79 7.59
N ASP A 319 13.37 -15.00 6.58
CA ASP A 319 13.17 -16.29 5.91
C ASP A 319 14.38 -16.66 5.03
N LEU A 320 15.46 -17.09 5.69
CA LEU A 320 16.71 -17.48 5.05
C LEU A 320 16.54 -18.68 4.13
N ALA A 321 15.65 -19.62 4.47
CA ALA A 321 15.43 -20.80 3.65
C ALA A 321 14.79 -20.43 2.30
N TRP A 322 13.78 -19.56 2.29
CA TRP A 322 13.22 -19.03 1.05
C TRP A 322 14.27 -18.22 0.28
N MET A 323 15.01 -17.35 0.96
CA MET A 323 16.03 -16.53 0.29
C MET A 323 17.13 -17.38 -0.37
N GLN A 324 17.60 -18.44 0.29
CA GLN A 324 18.57 -19.41 -0.25
C GLN A 324 18.04 -20.12 -1.50
N ASN A 325 16.77 -20.53 -1.49
CA ASN A 325 16.14 -21.18 -2.64
C ASN A 325 15.96 -20.21 -3.83
N THR A 326 15.70 -18.94 -3.55
CA THR A 326 15.47 -17.89 -4.55
C THR A 326 16.78 -17.26 -5.06
N TRP A 327 17.91 -17.39 -4.33
CA TRP A 327 19.14 -16.63 -4.56
C TRP A 327 19.69 -16.71 -5.99
N ARG A 328 19.62 -17.88 -6.62
CA ARG A 328 20.05 -18.05 -8.01
C ARG A 328 19.22 -17.23 -8.99
N ASN A 329 17.91 -17.19 -8.79
CA ASN A 329 17.00 -16.41 -9.62
C ASN A 329 17.14 -14.92 -9.33
N TYR A 330 17.31 -14.55 -8.06
CA TYR A 330 17.57 -13.17 -7.62
C TYR A 330 18.83 -12.59 -8.28
N THR A 331 19.98 -13.25 -8.13
CA THR A 331 21.25 -12.78 -8.71
C THR A 331 21.23 -12.72 -10.23
N LYS A 332 20.50 -13.63 -10.89
CA LYS A 332 20.26 -13.57 -12.33
C LYS A 332 19.41 -12.35 -12.73
N ALA A 333 18.40 -11.99 -11.93
CA ALA A 333 17.61 -10.78 -12.14
C ALA A 333 18.41 -9.49 -11.86
N VAL A 334 19.31 -9.48 -10.87
CA VAL A 334 20.25 -8.35 -10.69
C VAL A 334 21.16 -8.22 -11.91
N GLN A 335 21.72 -9.34 -12.38
CA GLN A 335 22.57 -9.38 -13.57
C GLN A 335 21.86 -8.87 -14.83
N TYR A 336 20.54 -9.10 -14.96
CA TYR A 336 19.74 -8.55 -16.06
C TYR A 336 19.81 -7.02 -16.11
N LEU A 337 19.76 -6.34 -14.96
CA LEU A 337 19.93 -4.88 -14.88
C LEU A 337 21.39 -4.46 -15.08
N GLU A 338 22.35 -5.15 -14.46
CA GLU A 338 23.78 -4.85 -14.64
C GLU A 338 24.21 -4.91 -16.12
N ASN A 339 23.65 -5.85 -16.90
CA ASN A 339 23.91 -5.95 -18.34
C ASN A 339 23.39 -4.77 -19.18
N LYS A 340 22.55 -3.91 -18.59
CA LYS A 340 22.06 -2.68 -19.21
C LYS A 340 22.86 -1.44 -18.80
N VAL A 341 23.84 -1.58 -17.93
CA VAL A 341 24.79 -0.50 -17.62
C VAL A 341 25.76 -0.37 -18.79
N ASP A 342 25.81 0.82 -19.39
CA ASP A 342 26.67 1.08 -20.54
C ASP A 342 27.96 1.83 -20.15
N GLY A 343 28.71 2.31 -21.15
CA GLY A 343 29.99 2.99 -20.94
C GLY A 343 29.91 4.28 -20.12
N THR A 344 28.73 4.82 -19.84
CA THR A 344 28.52 5.95 -18.93
C THR A 344 28.54 5.57 -17.46
N GLY A 345 28.41 4.27 -17.14
CA GLY A 345 28.22 3.79 -15.77
C GLY A 345 26.77 3.89 -15.27
N LEU A 346 25.84 4.31 -16.11
CA LEU A 346 24.40 4.37 -15.82
C LEU A 346 23.66 3.20 -16.47
N LEU A 347 22.58 2.77 -15.82
CA LEU A 347 21.58 1.89 -16.40
C LEU A 347 20.90 2.59 -17.58
N ASN A 348 20.94 1.97 -18.76
CA ASN A 348 20.17 2.39 -19.92
C ASN A 348 18.82 1.65 -19.96
N VAL A 349 17.75 2.38 -19.63
CA VAL A 349 16.39 1.85 -19.53
C VAL A 349 15.84 1.53 -20.92
N THR A 350 15.46 0.28 -21.09
CA THR A 350 14.89 -0.25 -22.35
C THR A 350 13.52 -0.90 -22.12
N GLY A 351 13.21 -1.30 -20.89
CA GLY A 351 11.85 -1.60 -20.44
C GLY A 351 11.14 -0.30 -20.09
N LEU A 352 10.30 0.19 -21.00
CA LEU A 352 9.72 1.54 -20.95
C LEU A 352 8.43 1.66 -20.11
N ARG A 353 7.87 0.55 -19.63
CA ARG A 353 6.62 0.58 -18.84
C ARG A 353 6.91 0.96 -17.40
N ASP A 354 5.97 1.70 -16.78
CA ASP A 354 6.10 2.22 -15.43
C ASP A 354 4.73 2.57 -14.81
N TRP A 355 4.73 3.12 -13.59
CA TRP A 355 3.58 3.48 -12.76
C TRP A 355 2.60 4.49 -13.39
N GLY A 356 2.97 5.06 -14.54
CA GLY A 356 2.15 5.98 -15.33
C GLY A 356 2.92 7.19 -15.86
N ARG A 357 4.18 7.38 -15.44
CA ARG A 357 5.04 8.46 -15.93
C ARG A 357 5.21 8.44 -17.47
N LEU A 358 5.20 9.62 -18.08
CA LEU A 358 5.18 9.77 -19.54
C LEU A 358 6.56 9.71 -20.23
N TRP A 359 7.65 9.96 -19.49
CA TRP A 359 9.00 10.10 -20.05
C TRP A 359 10.00 9.09 -19.49
N GLN A 360 9.71 7.79 -19.68
CA GLN A 360 10.63 6.71 -19.31
C GLN A 360 11.58 6.33 -20.47
N GLY A 361 12.73 5.74 -20.15
CA GLY A 361 13.72 5.25 -21.11
C GLY A 361 15.06 5.96 -21.05
N GLY A 362 16.08 5.37 -21.68
CA GLY A 362 17.42 5.94 -21.73
C GLY A 362 18.10 5.99 -20.37
N HIS A 363 18.99 6.97 -20.15
CA HIS A 363 19.54 7.26 -18.83
C HIS A 363 18.53 8.07 -18.03
N ASN A 364 17.55 7.38 -17.46
CA ASN A 364 16.53 7.93 -16.59
C ASN A 364 16.99 7.89 -15.12
N SER A 365 16.79 9.00 -14.40
CA SER A 365 17.27 9.18 -13.03
C SER A 365 16.50 8.30 -12.03
N GLU A 366 15.18 8.20 -12.11
CA GLU A 366 14.39 7.33 -11.23
C GLU A 366 14.86 5.87 -11.31
N ALA A 367 14.96 5.32 -12.53
CA ALA A 367 15.39 3.94 -12.72
C ALA A 367 16.82 3.69 -12.20
N ASN A 368 17.73 4.66 -12.37
CA ASN A 368 19.08 4.57 -11.82
C ASN A 368 19.08 4.68 -10.28
N ALA A 369 18.17 5.46 -9.70
CA ALA A 369 18.02 5.55 -8.25
C ALA A 369 17.52 4.23 -7.64
N ILE A 370 16.51 3.61 -8.26
CA ILE A 370 15.99 2.29 -7.88
C ILE A 370 17.07 1.23 -8.06
N PHE A 371 17.83 1.27 -9.17
CA PHE A 371 18.93 0.32 -9.41
C PHE A 371 20.07 0.45 -8.39
N TYR A 372 20.40 1.67 -7.96
CA TYR A 372 21.33 1.87 -6.85
C TYR A 372 20.85 1.18 -5.58
N LYS A 373 19.57 1.32 -5.23
CA LYS A 373 18.98 0.64 -4.08
C LYS A 373 19.02 -0.88 -4.23
N VAL A 374 18.79 -1.41 -5.43
CA VAL A 374 18.96 -2.84 -5.73
C VAL A 374 20.40 -3.29 -5.44
N LEU A 375 21.42 -2.55 -5.87
CA LEU A 375 22.82 -2.93 -5.64
C LEU A 375 23.19 -2.91 -4.15
N ILE A 376 22.76 -1.87 -3.41
CA ILE A 376 22.98 -1.79 -1.96
C ILE A 376 22.30 -2.96 -1.23
N ASN A 377 21.02 -3.21 -1.52
CA ASN A 377 20.27 -4.31 -0.92
C ASN A 377 20.87 -5.68 -1.30
N SER A 378 21.33 -5.84 -2.53
CA SER A 378 21.95 -7.07 -3.02
C SER A 378 23.29 -7.34 -2.36
N ALA A 379 24.09 -6.30 -2.11
CA ALA A 379 25.34 -6.42 -1.37
C ALA A 379 25.10 -6.95 0.05
N GLU A 380 24.07 -6.44 0.72
CA GLU A 380 23.67 -6.91 2.05
C GLU A 380 23.17 -8.37 2.04
N LEU A 381 22.26 -8.71 1.11
CA LEU A 381 21.77 -10.09 0.97
C LEU A 381 22.91 -11.09 0.70
N ALA A 382 23.88 -10.70 -0.14
CA ALA A 382 25.03 -11.54 -0.45
C ALA A 382 25.87 -11.86 0.80
N VAL A 383 25.96 -10.95 1.78
CA VAL A 383 26.61 -11.23 3.07
C VAL A 383 25.87 -12.34 3.83
N TYR A 384 24.54 -12.26 3.95
CA TYR A 384 23.73 -13.30 4.61
C TYR A 384 23.79 -14.65 3.90
N LEU A 385 24.03 -14.63 2.59
CA LEU A 385 24.13 -15.81 1.73
C LEU A 385 25.58 -16.34 1.64
N ASN A 386 26.53 -15.73 2.37
CA ASN A 386 27.95 -16.06 2.39
C ASN A 386 28.63 -15.95 1.00
N ASP A 387 28.18 -15.02 0.16
CA ASP A 387 28.79 -14.70 -1.14
C ASP A 387 29.57 -13.38 -1.06
N SER A 388 30.76 -13.43 -0.46
CA SER A 388 31.59 -12.24 -0.23
C SER A 388 32.06 -11.57 -1.53
N LEU A 389 32.15 -12.32 -2.64
CA LEU A 389 32.55 -11.79 -3.93
C LEU A 389 31.42 -10.94 -4.53
N LEU A 390 30.19 -11.45 -4.56
CA LEU A 390 29.04 -10.66 -4.99
C LEU A 390 28.78 -9.47 -4.07
N ALA A 391 28.91 -9.65 -2.75
CA ALA A 391 28.76 -8.55 -1.79
C ALA A 391 29.71 -7.38 -2.13
N THR A 392 30.99 -7.69 -2.36
CA THR A 392 32.00 -6.67 -2.72
C THR A 392 31.72 -6.07 -4.09
N SER A 393 31.34 -6.88 -5.07
CA SER A 393 31.02 -6.43 -6.43
C SER A 393 29.84 -5.46 -6.45
N TYR A 394 28.72 -5.84 -5.83
CA TYR A 394 27.52 -5.00 -5.76
C TYR A 394 27.78 -3.69 -4.99
N ALA A 395 28.51 -3.74 -3.87
CA ALA A 395 28.88 -2.52 -3.14
C ALA A 395 29.78 -1.58 -3.95
N THR A 396 30.72 -2.14 -4.73
CA THR A 396 31.59 -1.37 -5.63
C THR A 396 30.77 -0.74 -6.75
N ASN A 397 29.90 -1.51 -7.39
CA ASN A 397 29.02 -1.03 -8.46
C ASN A 397 28.06 0.06 -7.95
N ALA A 398 27.49 -0.10 -6.75
CA ALA A 398 26.65 0.91 -6.13
C ALA A 398 27.42 2.23 -5.90
N SER A 399 28.65 2.14 -5.38
CA SER A 399 29.50 3.31 -5.14
C SER A 399 29.85 4.03 -6.45
N ALA A 400 30.16 3.29 -7.51
CA ALA A 400 30.43 3.86 -8.83
C ALA A 400 29.17 4.52 -9.43
N LEU A 401 28.01 3.85 -9.32
CA LEU A 401 26.73 4.37 -9.79
C LEU A 401 26.33 5.65 -9.06
N LYS A 402 26.53 5.74 -7.74
CA LYS A 402 26.24 6.98 -6.98
C LYS A 402 27.03 8.17 -7.51
N THR A 403 28.31 7.97 -7.84
CA THR A 403 29.14 9.02 -8.46
C THR A 403 28.60 9.39 -9.84
N ALA A 404 28.40 8.41 -10.73
CA ALA A 404 27.90 8.64 -12.08
C ALA A 404 26.52 9.32 -12.09
N PHE A 405 25.64 8.94 -11.16
CA PHE A 405 24.31 9.54 -10.97
C PHE A 405 24.38 11.02 -10.63
N ASN A 406 25.24 11.40 -9.67
CA ASN A 406 25.41 12.80 -9.29
C ASN A 406 26.01 13.63 -10.43
N ASP A 407 27.04 13.10 -11.10
CA ASP A 407 27.68 13.78 -12.22
C ASP A 407 26.72 13.99 -13.40
N ALA A 408 25.82 13.02 -13.64
CA ALA A 408 24.89 13.02 -14.77
C ALA A 408 23.66 13.91 -14.55
N PHE A 409 23.03 13.82 -13.38
CA PHE A 409 21.68 14.36 -13.18
C PHE A 409 21.63 15.60 -12.30
N TRP A 410 22.62 15.86 -11.46
CA TRP A 410 22.54 16.96 -10.50
C TRP A 410 22.58 18.32 -11.20
N SER A 411 21.62 19.18 -10.87
CA SER A 411 21.60 20.58 -11.29
C SER A 411 21.82 21.49 -10.09
N THR A 412 23.01 22.09 -9.98
CA THR A 412 23.33 23.05 -8.92
C THR A 412 22.42 24.28 -8.94
N GLU A 413 22.01 24.72 -10.13
CA GLU A 413 21.10 25.87 -10.29
C GLU A 413 19.72 25.60 -9.71
N GLU A 414 19.19 24.40 -9.95
CA GLU A 414 17.84 24.05 -9.51
C GLU A 414 17.81 23.37 -8.14
N GLY A 415 18.97 22.90 -7.65
CA GLY A 415 19.05 22.16 -6.40
C GLY A 415 18.35 20.80 -6.46
N MET A 416 18.22 20.21 -7.65
CA MET A 416 17.48 18.97 -7.92
C MET A 416 18.16 18.14 -9.01
N TYR A 417 17.84 16.86 -9.05
CA TYR A 417 18.23 15.95 -10.14
C TYR A 417 17.27 16.08 -11.33
N ARG A 418 17.82 16.17 -12.54
CA ARG A 418 17.09 16.14 -13.80
C ARG A 418 16.56 14.75 -14.08
N ASP A 419 15.43 14.68 -14.76
CA ASP A 419 14.74 13.44 -15.10
C ASP A 419 15.59 12.50 -15.93
N ASN A 420 16.20 13.04 -16.98
CA ASN A 420 17.10 12.34 -17.87
C ASN A 420 18.09 13.32 -18.51
N LEU A 421 19.09 12.81 -19.23
CA LEU A 421 20.15 13.62 -19.86
C LEU A 421 19.67 14.58 -20.97
N THR A 422 18.41 14.47 -21.39
CA THR A 422 17.83 15.23 -22.51
C THR A 422 16.62 16.08 -22.11
N SER A 423 16.17 15.98 -20.86
CA SER A 423 14.93 16.59 -20.37
C SER A 423 15.21 17.77 -19.45
N PRO A 424 14.42 18.86 -19.55
CA PRO A 424 14.47 19.96 -18.58
C PRO A 424 13.67 19.66 -17.30
N LEU A 425 13.01 18.50 -17.20
CA LEU A 425 12.17 18.12 -16.07
C LEU A 425 13.01 17.76 -14.84
N TYR A 426 12.51 18.10 -13.65
CA TYR A 426 13.00 17.62 -12.36
C TYR A 426 11.88 16.79 -11.73
N PRO A 427 11.94 15.46 -11.81
CA PRO A 427 10.79 14.63 -11.49
C PRO A 427 10.66 14.48 -9.97
N GLN A 428 9.44 14.24 -9.51
CA GLN A 428 9.14 14.02 -8.10
C GLN A 428 9.76 12.69 -7.64
N ASP A 429 9.63 11.64 -8.45
CA ASP A 429 10.08 10.29 -8.17
C ASP A 429 11.60 10.20 -7.90
N ALA A 430 12.43 10.56 -8.87
CA ALA A 430 13.88 10.41 -8.79
C ALA A 430 14.48 11.25 -7.66
N ASN A 431 13.95 12.45 -7.43
CA ASN A 431 14.42 13.34 -6.37
C ASN A 431 14.06 12.79 -4.98
N SER A 432 12.83 12.31 -4.80
CA SER A 432 12.38 11.69 -3.55
C SER A 432 13.18 10.42 -3.24
N LEU A 433 13.32 9.54 -4.24
CA LEU A 433 14.08 8.29 -4.11
C LEU A 433 15.58 8.55 -3.91
N ALA A 434 16.16 9.58 -4.53
CA ALA A 434 17.57 9.90 -4.33
C ALA A 434 17.89 10.32 -2.89
N VAL A 435 16.99 11.05 -2.22
CA VAL A 435 17.13 11.35 -0.80
C VAL A 435 16.95 10.07 0.03
N LEU A 436 15.85 9.35 -0.17
CA LEU A 436 15.50 8.17 0.63
C LEU A 436 16.52 7.04 0.51
N PHE A 437 17.10 6.85 -0.67
CA PHE A 437 18.12 5.83 -0.91
C PHE A 437 19.53 6.34 -0.65
N ASN A 438 19.72 7.56 -0.16
CA ASN A 438 21.03 8.13 0.15
C ASN A 438 21.96 8.21 -1.08
N LEU A 439 21.44 8.69 -2.21
CA LEU A 439 22.21 9.00 -3.43
C LEU A 439 22.81 10.40 -3.40
N THR A 440 22.32 11.29 -2.53
CA THR A 440 22.88 12.63 -2.37
C THR A 440 24.34 12.58 -1.90
N ALA A 441 25.14 13.54 -2.37
CA ALA A 441 26.54 13.71 -1.97
C ALA A 441 26.67 14.38 -0.60
N SER A 442 25.65 15.11 -0.14
CA SER A 442 25.63 15.76 1.18
C SER A 442 24.22 15.93 1.74
N ALA A 443 24.14 16.31 3.02
CA ALA A 443 22.88 16.64 3.70
C ALA A 443 22.26 17.94 3.15
N GLU A 444 23.08 18.91 2.76
CA GLU A 444 22.64 20.16 2.13
C GLU A 444 21.98 19.88 0.79
N GLN A 445 22.51 18.92 0.02
CA GLN A 445 21.91 18.49 -1.23
C GLN A 445 20.53 17.86 -1.00
N ALA A 446 20.39 16.99 0.00
CA ALA A 446 19.11 16.40 0.38
C ALA A 446 18.09 17.45 0.83
N SER A 447 18.51 18.43 1.64
CA SER A 447 17.65 19.53 2.08
C SER A 447 17.26 20.48 0.94
N SER A 448 18.17 20.69 -0.02
CA SER A 448 17.89 21.44 -1.25
C SER A 448 16.82 20.76 -2.09
N ILE A 449 16.90 19.43 -2.27
CA ILE A 449 15.87 18.65 -2.96
C ILE A 449 14.53 18.76 -2.24
N SER A 450 14.52 18.60 -0.92
CA SER A 450 13.30 18.80 -0.12
C SER A 450 12.71 20.20 -0.32
N THR A 451 13.52 21.23 -0.56
CA THR A 451 13.02 22.57 -0.87
C THR A 451 12.46 22.63 -2.30
N GLY A 452 13.17 22.03 -3.25
CA GLY A 452 12.77 22.00 -4.66
C GLY A 452 11.45 21.29 -4.92
N LEU A 453 11.19 20.17 -4.23
CA LEU A 453 9.94 19.41 -4.36
C LEU A 453 8.69 20.24 -4.02
N THR A 454 8.80 21.19 -3.08
CA THR A 454 7.68 22.08 -2.71
C THR A 454 7.15 22.96 -3.85
N ARG A 455 7.92 23.12 -4.93
CA ARG A 455 7.49 23.87 -6.13
C ARG A 455 6.30 23.23 -6.83
N TYR A 456 6.08 21.94 -6.58
CA TYR A 456 5.01 21.16 -7.19
C TYR A 456 3.78 21.02 -6.30
N TRP A 457 3.81 21.59 -5.10
CA TRP A 457 2.69 21.51 -4.17
C TRP A 457 1.52 22.36 -4.63
N GLY A 458 0.36 21.72 -4.71
CA GLY A 458 -0.94 22.35 -4.88
C GLY A 458 -1.72 22.43 -3.56
N GLU A 459 -3.01 22.68 -3.69
CA GLU A 459 -3.95 22.69 -2.56
C GLU A 459 -4.06 21.30 -1.91
N PHE A 460 -4.06 20.25 -2.73
CA PHE A 460 -4.38 18.88 -2.32
C PHE A 460 -3.18 17.92 -2.33
N GLY A 461 -1.94 18.40 -2.38
CA GLY A 461 -0.74 17.55 -2.38
C GLY A 461 0.27 17.92 -3.46
N SER A 462 1.25 17.05 -3.68
CA SER A 462 2.34 17.27 -4.63
C SER A 462 1.96 16.76 -6.03
N ILE A 463 2.01 17.62 -7.04
CA ILE A 463 1.69 17.28 -8.43
C ILE A 463 2.92 16.67 -9.08
N ALA A 464 2.84 15.43 -9.57
CA ALA A 464 3.96 14.76 -10.22
C ALA A 464 4.30 15.43 -11.56
N PRO A 465 5.48 16.05 -11.73
CA PRO A 465 5.85 16.67 -12.99
C PRO A 465 5.88 15.67 -14.16
N GLU A 466 6.33 14.45 -13.89
CA GLU A 466 6.44 13.30 -14.80
C GLU A 466 5.09 12.65 -15.16
N LEU A 467 4.02 13.06 -14.49
CA LEU A 467 2.62 12.75 -14.81
C LEU A 467 1.76 14.01 -14.58
N PRO A 468 1.78 14.96 -15.54
CA PRO A 468 1.16 16.27 -15.33
C PRO A 468 -0.30 16.23 -14.84
N ASP A 469 -0.71 17.30 -14.16
CA ASP A 469 -2.05 17.44 -13.55
C ASP A 469 -2.38 16.42 -12.45
N THR A 470 -1.48 15.50 -12.10
CA THR A 470 -1.83 14.37 -11.24
C THR A 470 -1.10 14.42 -9.91
N VAL A 471 -1.83 14.25 -8.80
CA VAL A 471 -1.27 13.90 -7.49
C VAL A 471 -1.29 12.38 -7.39
N ALA A 472 -0.10 11.81 -7.23
CA ALA A 472 0.12 10.36 -7.16
C ALA A 472 0.69 9.98 -5.79
N PRO A 473 -0.15 9.56 -4.83
CA PRO A 473 0.28 9.16 -3.48
C PRO A 473 1.33 8.06 -3.42
N PHE A 474 1.49 7.29 -4.50
CA PHE A 474 2.63 6.40 -4.67
C PHE A 474 3.96 7.16 -4.53
N ILE A 475 4.14 8.23 -5.31
CA ILE A 475 5.34 9.06 -5.26
C ILE A 475 5.29 10.04 -4.10
N GLY A 476 4.11 10.58 -3.78
CA GLY A 476 3.89 11.41 -2.58
C GLY A 476 4.35 10.70 -1.30
N GLY A 477 4.14 9.39 -1.18
CA GLY A 477 4.62 8.58 -0.07
C GLY A 477 6.14 8.49 0.04
N PHE A 478 6.87 8.52 -1.08
CA PHE A 478 8.34 8.61 -1.06
C PHE A 478 8.81 10.04 -0.78
N GLU A 479 8.13 11.06 -1.31
CA GLU A 479 8.41 12.47 -1.04
C GLU A 479 8.25 12.79 0.45
N LEU A 480 7.16 12.32 1.07
CA LEU A 480 6.92 12.44 2.51
C LEU A 480 8.11 11.93 3.32
N GLN A 481 8.58 10.72 2.99
CA GLN A 481 9.74 10.12 3.66
C GLN A 481 11.04 10.87 3.35
N ALA A 482 11.21 11.41 2.14
CA ALA A 482 12.36 12.22 1.78
C ALA A 482 12.45 13.52 2.60
N HIS A 483 11.30 14.14 2.92
CA HIS A 483 11.27 15.30 3.83
C HIS A 483 11.78 14.94 5.22
N PHE A 484 11.29 13.86 5.83
CA PHE A 484 11.82 13.38 7.12
C PHE A 484 13.30 13.01 7.01
N ALA A 485 13.70 12.20 6.03
CA ALA A 485 15.07 11.74 5.85
C ALA A 485 16.09 12.87 5.62
N SER A 486 15.64 14.02 5.11
CA SER A 486 16.46 15.23 4.95
C SER A 486 16.41 16.20 6.14
N GLY A 487 15.72 15.83 7.22
CA GLY A 487 15.56 16.65 8.44
C GLY A 487 14.58 17.82 8.29
N ASN A 488 13.69 17.76 7.30
CA ASN A 488 12.71 18.82 7.00
C ASN A 488 11.30 18.45 7.46
N ASP A 489 11.16 18.08 8.74
CA ASP A 489 9.94 17.55 9.35
C ASP A 489 8.71 18.43 9.12
N VAL A 490 8.86 19.76 9.19
CA VAL A 490 7.75 20.70 8.95
C VAL A 490 7.15 20.53 7.55
N ARG A 491 7.99 20.27 6.54
CA ARG A 491 7.52 20.00 5.18
C ARG A 491 6.87 18.63 5.08
N ALA A 492 7.41 17.64 5.79
CA ALA A 492 6.80 16.32 5.84
C ALA A 492 5.38 16.40 6.39
N MET A 493 5.19 17.10 7.51
CA MET A 493 3.87 17.31 8.12
C MET A 493 2.91 18.11 7.22
N ASP A 494 3.37 19.20 6.57
CA ASP A 494 2.52 19.99 5.65
C ASP A 494 2.05 19.14 4.45
N LEU A 495 2.93 18.34 3.84
CA LEU A 495 2.54 17.43 2.78
C LEU A 495 1.56 16.36 3.30
N LEU A 496 1.80 15.82 4.49
CA LEU A 496 0.94 14.84 5.15
C LEU A 496 -0.49 15.39 5.30
N HIS A 497 -0.64 16.62 5.81
CA HIS A 497 -1.92 17.32 5.95
C HIS A 497 -2.60 17.62 4.61
N ARG A 498 -1.86 18.05 3.59
CA ARG A 498 -2.43 18.40 2.28
C ARG A 498 -2.98 17.17 1.55
N GLU A 499 -2.16 16.14 1.45
CA GLU A 499 -2.41 15.01 0.56
C GLU A 499 -3.30 13.96 1.23
N TRP A 500 -2.89 13.46 2.40
CA TRP A 500 -3.69 12.47 3.13
C TRP A 500 -4.84 13.08 3.88
N GLY A 501 -4.73 14.34 4.32
CA GLY A 501 -5.88 15.07 4.84
C GLY A 501 -6.96 15.24 3.77
N TYR A 502 -6.58 15.60 2.54
CA TYR A 502 -7.54 15.62 1.44
C TYR A 502 -8.20 14.26 1.20
N MET A 503 -7.40 13.19 1.05
CA MET A 503 -7.95 11.85 0.79
C MET A 503 -8.92 11.36 1.87
N LEU A 504 -8.62 11.61 3.15
CA LEU A 504 -9.44 11.12 4.26
C LEU A 504 -10.72 11.94 4.49
N TYR A 505 -10.75 13.23 4.11
CA TYR A 505 -11.87 14.12 4.45
C TYR A 505 -12.64 14.68 3.24
N THR A 506 -12.18 14.47 2.01
CA THR A 506 -12.94 14.90 0.83
C THR A 506 -14.27 14.14 0.71
N PRO A 507 -15.40 14.81 0.44
CA PRO A 507 -16.69 14.14 0.26
C PRO A 507 -16.74 13.26 -1.00
N LEU A 508 -15.76 13.40 -1.91
CA LEU A 508 -15.64 12.58 -3.10
C LEU A 508 -15.11 11.18 -2.80
N SER A 509 -14.33 11.01 -1.72
CA SER A 509 -13.67 9.75 -1.39
C SER A 509 -14.57 8.86 -0.53
N VAL A 510 -14.11 7.63 -0.31
CA VAL A 510 -14.80 6.67 0.54
C VAL A 510 -14.62 6.95 2.05
N GLN A 511 -13.65 7.80 2.41
CA GLN A 511 -13.35 8.26 3.78
C GLN A 511 -13.04 7.13 4.78
N SER A 512 -12.52 6.00 4.28
CA SER A 512 -12.13 4.84 5.10
C SER A 512 -10.88 4.12 4.61
N THR A 513 -10.46 4.40 3.38
CA THR A 513 -9.28 3.84 2.71
C THR A 513 -8.71 4.93 1.78
N LEU A 514 -7.55 4.66 1.18
CA LEU A 514 -6.78 5.69 0.45
C LEU A 514 -6.95 5.57 -1.06
N LEU A 515 -7.12 6.73 -1.70
CA LEU A 515 -7.26 6.86 -3.15
C LEU A 515 -5.97 6.44 -3.84
N GLU A 516 -6.10 5.81 -5.00
CA GLU A 516 -5.01 5.56 -5.92
C GLU A 516 -4.31 6.85 -6.35
N GLY A 517 -5.09 7.90 -6.62
CA GLY A 517 -4.61 9.22 -6.97
C GLY A 517 -5.77 10.10 -7.43
N TYR A 518 -5.46 11.34 -7.78
CA TYR A 518 -6.45 12.33 -8.19
C TYR A 518 -5.77 13.46 -8.98
N THR A 519 -6.55 14.36 -9.56
CA THR A 519 -6.00 15.51 -10.30
C THR A 519 -5.64 16.67 -9.39
N SER A 520 -4.89 17.64 -9.90
CA SER A 520 -4.39 18.82 -9.17
C SER A 520 -5.51 19.66 -8.52
N ASN A 521 -6.72 19.59 -9.05
CA ASN A 521 -7.92 20.23 -8.52
C ASN A 521 -8.75 19.32 -7.58
N GLY A 522 -8.23 18.16 -7.19
CA GLY A 522 -8.86 17.20 -6.30
C GLY A 522 -9.82 16.21 -6.97
N SER A 523 -10.17 16.38 -8.25
CA SER A 523 -11.15 15.50 -8.89
C SER A 523 -10.64 14.06 -9.07
N LEU A 524 -11.54 13.08 -9.13
CA LEU A 524 -11.20 11.65 -9.26
C LEU A 524 -10.69 11.25 -10.66
N TYR A 525 -10.38 12.21 -11.54
CA TYR A 525 -9.93 12.01 -12.93
C TYR A 525 -8.43 11.64 -13.04
N TYR A 526 -7.91 10.87 -12.07
CA TYR A 526 -6.54 10.37 -12.07
C TYR A 526 -6.23 9.70 -13.41
N ARG A 527 -5.12 10.10 -14.05
CA ARG A 527 -4.67 9.53 -15.33
C ARG A 527 -5.71 9.56 -16.47
N SER A 528 -6.69 10.46 -16.41
CA SER A 528 -7.81 10.52 -17.35
C SER A 528 -7.40 10.50 -18.83
N TYR A 529 -6.39 11.29 -19.21
CA TYR A 529 -5.90 11.35 -20.58
C TYR A 529 -4.81 10.31 -20.91
N ASP A 530 -4.34 9.54 -19.92
CA ASP A 530 -3.29 8.53 -20.06
C ASP A 530 -3.69 7.20 -19.41
N GLY A 531 -4.34 6.34 -20.19
CA GLY A 531 -4.71 4.99 -19.78
C GLY A 531 -6.08 4.86 -19.14
N TYR A 532 -6.64 5.90 -18.50
CA TYR A 532 -7.92 5.79 -17.75
C TYR A 532 -9.12 6.30 -18.54
N ASN A 533 -8.94 6.63 -19.83
CA ASN A 533 -10.01 6.93 -20.79
C ASN A 533 -11.07 7.92 -20.29
N TYR A 534 -10.68 8.93 -19.52
CA TYR A 534 -11.56 9.91 -18.88
C TYR A 534 -12.66 9.30 -18.00
N ASP A 535 -12.38 8.15 -17.40
CA ASP A 535 -13.27 7.43 -16.49
C ASP A 535 -12.87 7.67 -15.02
N PRO A 536 -13.51 8.62 -14.32
CA PRO A 536 -13.20 8.88 -12.92
C PRO A 536 -13.74 7.81 -11.97
N SER A 537 -14.63 6.91 -12.44
CA SER A 537 -15.12 5.79 -11.64
C SER A 537 -14.13 4.63 -11.58
N TYR A 538 -13.17 4.60 -12.51
CA TYR A 538 -12.15 3.57 -12.57
C TYR A 538 -11.15 3.70 -11.42
N THR A 539 -10.68 4.91 -11.11
CA THR A 539 -9.75 5.23 -10.01
C THR A 539 -10.09 4.46 -8.73
N SER A 540 -9.13 3.73 -8.15
CA SER A 540 -9.41 2.94 -6.94
C SER A 540 -9.45 3.83 -5.70
N HIS A 541 -10.37 3.53 -4.77
CA HIS A 541 -10.43 4.17 -3.45
C HIS A 541 -9.77 3.34 -2.35
N SER A 542 -9.15 2.23 -2.71
CA SER A 542 -8.57 1.24 -1.81
C SER A 542 -7.27 0.75 -2.42
N HIS A 543 -6.22 1.59 -2.37
CA HIS A 543 -4.96 1.35 -3.07
C HIS A 543 -3.76 1.35 -2.09
N GLY A 544 -3.04 0.23 -2.04
CA GLY A 544 -1.96 0.01 -1.06
C GLY A 544 -0.76 0.93 -1.23
N TRP A 545 -0.50 1.41 -2.46
CA TRP A 545 0.60 2.31 -2.76
C TRP A 545 0.47 3.71 -2.14
N SER A 546 -0.70 4.04 -1.57
CA SER A 546 -0.99 5.35 -0.98
C SER A 546 -0.75 5.35 0.53
N THR A 547 -0.34 4.22 1.10
CA THR A 547 -0.26 4.00 2.55
C THR A 547 1.05 4.51 3.18
N GLY A 548 1.83 5.31 2.46
CA GLY A 548 3.13 5.86 2.87
C GLY A 548 3.18 6.40 4.30
N PRO A 549 2.18 7.15 4.81
CA PRO A 549 2.22 7.71 6.16
C PRO A 549 2.32 6.65 7.26
N THR A 550 1.71 5.49 7.08
CA THR A 550 1.68 4.42 8.10
C THR A 550 3.10 4.02 8.52
N SER A 551 3.95 3.75 7.53
CA SER A 551 5.35 3.41 7.77
C SER A 551 6.20 4.65 8.06
N ALA A 552 5.94 5.79 7.42
CA ALA A 552 6.69 7.02 7.67
C ALA A 552 6.55 7.51 9.12
N LEU A 553 5.34 7.51 9.68
CA LEU A 553 5.09 7.90 11.07
C LEU A 553 5.77 6.94 12.05
N THR A 554 5.76 5.64 11.77
CA THR A 554 6.47 4.65 12.59
C THR A 554 7.99 4.81 12.51
N PHE A 555 8.54 5.01 11.31
CA PHE A 555 9.98 5.03 11.11
C PHE A 555 10.64 6.35 11.50
N TYR A 556 9.95 7.47 11.29
CA TYR A 556 10.51 8.81 11.51
C TYR A 556 9.94 9.46 12.78
N VAL A 557 8.63 9.60 12.91
CA VAL A 557 8.03 10.30 14.08
C VAL A 557 8.21 9.50 15.36
N LEU A 558 7.76 8.24 15.37
CA LEU A 558 8.05 7.32 16.47
C LEU A 558 9.55 6.99 16.52
N GLY A 559 10.19 6.92 15.34
CA GLY A 559 11.63 6.73 15.18
C GLY A 559 12.07 5.26 15.14
N LEU A 560 11.15 4.30 15.13
CA LEU A 560 11.45 2.87 15.34
C LEU A 560 11.65 2.14 14.00
N THR A 561 12.86 1.61 13.75
CA THR A 561 13.19 0.87 12.52
C THR A 561 13.99 -0.40 12.82
N VAL A 562 13.74 -1.49 12.09
CA VAL A 562 14.61 -2.68 12.10
C VAL A 562 15.76 -2.51 11.12
N THR A 563 16.97 -2.90 11.51
CA THR A 563 18.20 -2.72 10.71
C THR A 563 18.88 -4.03 10.32
N SER A 564 18.34 -5.17 10.75
CA SER A 564 18.75 -6.49 10.28
C SER A 564 17.60 -7.49 10.43
N PRO A 565 17.68 -8.70 9.82
CA PRO A 565 16.58 -9.65 9.75
C PRO A 565 15.84 -9.89 11.07
N GLN A 566 14.50 -9.78 11.03
CA GLN A 566 13.57 -9.91 12.16
C GLN A 566 13.76 -8.89 13.29
N GLY A 567 14.56 -7.84 13.09
CA GLY A 567 14.87 -6.86 14.14
C GLY A 567 15.98 -7.31 15.10
N ARG A 568 16.82 -8.31 14.74
CA ARG A 568 18.00 -8.67 15.54
C ARG A 568 18.84 -7.45 15.91
N THR A 569 18.91 -6.50 15.00
CA THR A 569 19.31 -5.13 15.27
C THR A 569 18.23 -4.15 14.83
N TRP A 570 18.18 -3.02 15.53
CA TRP A 570 17.17 -1.98 15.36
C TRP A 570 17.75 -0.59 15.66
N SER A 571 17.01 0.45 15.29
CA SER A 571 17.32 1.84 15.63
C SER A 571 16.08 2.55 16.16
N VAL A 572 16.29 3.46 17.12
CA VAL A 572 15.27 4.42 17.58
C VAL A 572 15.82 5.83 17.41
N ALA A 573 15.26 6.59 16.47
CA ALA A 573 15.65 7.95 16.14
C ALA A 573 14.40 8.83 15.93
N PRO A 574 13.74 9.30 17.00
CA PRO A 574 12.46 10.02 16.89
C PRO A 574 12.60 11.40 16.27
N HIS A 575 11.65 11.76 15.40
CA HIS A 575 11.45 13.11 14.86
C HIS A 575 10.27 13.77 15.57
N ILE A 576 10.56 14.76 16.44
CA ILE A 576 9.54 15.42 17.26
C ILE A 576 8.44 16.06 16.41
N SER A 577 8.81 16.68 15.28
CA SER A 577 7.85 17.21 14.29
C SER A 577 6.76 18.13 14.86
N GLY A 578 7.04 18.88 15.93
CA GLY A 578 6.06 19.75 16.60
C GLY A 578 5.09 19.04 17.57
N LEU A 579 5.19 17.72 17.70
CA LEU A 579 4.31 16.89 18.52
C LEU A 579 4.81 16.82 19.98
N GLN A 580 3.89 16.57 20.91
CA GLN A 580 4.19 16.46 22.34
C GLN A 580 4.52 15.03 22.78
N SER A 581 4.04 14.03 22.06
CA SER A 581 4.24 12.62 22.38
C SER A 581 3.97 11.74 21.18
N ALA A 582 4.60 10.58 21.12
CA ALA A 582 4.14 9.49 20.26
C ALA A 582 4.35 8.15 20.97
N GLU A 583 3.44 7.22 20.70
CA GLU A 583 3.48 5.85 21.20
C GLU A 583 3.20 4.90 20.03
N GLY A 584 3.88 3.78 19.98
CA GLY A 584 3.66 2.80 18.94
C GLY A 584 4.65 1.66 18.98
N GLY A 585 4.51 0.75 18.03
CA GLY A 585 5.36 -0.41 17.93
C GLY A 585 4.82 -1.45 16.98
N PHE A 586 5.59 -2.51 16.80
CA PHE A 586 5.22 -3.66 16.01
C PHE A 586 5.90 -4.92 16.55
N GLU A 587 5.27 -6.06 16.31
CA GLU A 587 5.85 -7.36 16.60
C GLU A 587 6.66 -7.89 15.41
N THR A 588 7.77 -8.57 15.69
CA THR A 588 8.46 -9.43 14.74
C THR A 588 8.48 -10.88 15.25
N PRO A 589 8.99 -11.87 14.47
CA PRO A 589 9.17 -13.22 14.99
C PRO A 589 10.06 -13.34 16.24
N LEU A 590 10.82 -12.28 16.60
CA LEU A 590 11.57 -12.22 17.85
C LEU A 590 10.73 -11.76 19.05
N GLY A 591 9.63 -11.06 18.82
CA GLY A 591 8.74 -10.48 19.82
C GLY A 591 8.41 -9.01 19.56
N TRP A 592 7.85 -8.35 20.58
CA TRP A 592 7.40 -6.96 20.53
C TRP A 592 8.54 -5.93 20.54
N TYR A 593 8.45 -4.93 19.67
CA TYR A 593 9.24 -3.69 19.68
C TYR A 593 8.29 -2.52 19.91
N GLY A 594 8.39 -1.87 21.06
CA GLY A 594 7.53 -0.74 21.44
C GLY A 594 8.34 0.47 21.85
N VAL A 595 7.93 1.63 21.37
CA VAL A 595 8.50 2.95 21.70
C VAL A 595 7.38 3.83 22.23
N GLU A 596 7.67 4.56 23.29
CA GLU A 596 6.85 5.66 23.77
C GLU A 596 7.79 6.82 24.07
N TRP A 597 7.48 8.01 23.58
CA TRP A 597 8.18 9.20 23.99
C TRP A 597 7.23 10.35 24.29
N THR A 598 7.64 11.19 25.25
CA THR A 598 6.94 12.41 25.62
C THR A 598 7.95 13.55 25.75
N LEU A 599 7.60 14.70 25.19
CA LEU A 599 8.36 15.93 25.29
C LEU A 599 7.64 16.88 26.26
N THR A 600 8.36 17.29 27.30
CA THR A 600 7.95 18.40 28.17
C THR A 600 8.78 19.65 27.87
N ALA A 601 8.49 20.76 28.53
CA ALA A 601 9.26 21.99 28.36
C ALA A 601 10.77 21.88 28.72
N LYS A 602 11.20 20.82 29.41
CA LYS A 602 12.59 20.66 29.90
C LYS A 602 13.19 19.29 29.65
N ASP A 603 12.35 18.26 29.57
CA ASP A 603 12.79 16.86 29.59
C ASP A 603 12.17 16.10 28.42
N PHE A 604 12.98 15.22 27.82
CA PHE A 604 12.54 14.21 26.86
C PHE A 604 12.57 12.84 27.54
N HIS A 605 11.42 12.19 27.63
CA HIS A 605 11.27 10.86 28.18
C HIS A 605 11.08 9.87 27.05
N LEU A 606 11.86 8.79 27.06
CA LEU A 606 11.78 7.69 26.10
C LEU A 606 11.67 6.37 26.86
N THR A 607 10.61 5.61 26.60
CA THR A 607 10.44 4.23 27.05
C THR A 607 10.61 3.30 25.86
N LEU A 608 11.33 2.21 26.09
CA LEU A 608 11.56 1.19 25.07
C LEU A 608 11.30 -0.23 25.62
N ASP A 609 10.55 -1.00 24.86
CA ASP A 609 10.45 -2.46 24.99
C ASP A 609 10.97 -3.15 23.74
N THR A 610 11.89 -4.11 23.90
CA THR A 610 12.48 -4.87 22.80
C THR A 610 12.74 -6.32 23.19
N PRO A 611 12.77 -7.25 22.23
CA PRO A 611 12.99 -8.66 22.53
C PRO A 611 14.39 -8.95 23.07
N ALA A 612 14.47 -9.95 23.96
CA ALA A 612 15.75 -10.42 24.48
C ALA A 612 16.66 -10.94 23.36
N GLY A 613 17.93 -10.54 23.38
CA GLY A 613 18.90 -10.95 22.36
C GLY A 613 18.91 -10.07 21.11
N SER A 614 18.04 -9.06 21.02
CA SER A 614 18.18 -7.96 20.06
C SER A 614 19.13 -6.88 20.59
N SER A 615 19.67 -6.04 19.72
CA SER A 615 20.51 -4.89 20.10
C SER A 615 20.35 -3.73 19.13
N GLY A 616 20.26 -2.50 19.61
CA GLY A 616 20.07 -1.36 18.72
C GLY A 616 20.78 -0.10 19.13
N ILE A 617 20.64 0.92 18.28
CA ILE A 617 21.19 2.26 18.46
C ILE A 617 20.04 3.22 18.75
N ILE A 618 20.23 4.12 19.71
CA ILE A 618 19.29 5.21 20.00
C ILE A 618 19.95 6.53 19.63
N ILE A 619 19.26 7.34 18.83
CA ILE A 619 19.67 8.70 18.45
C ILE A 619 18.59 9.64 19.00
N LEU A 620 19.00 10.57 19.86
CA LEU A 620 18.05 11.43 20.59
C LEU A 620 17.95 12.80 19.90
N PRO A 621 16.73 13.36 19.73
CA PRO A 621 16.51 14.58 18.96
C PRO A 621 16.78 15.87 19.73
N VAL A 622 17.25 15.80 20.98
CA VAL A 622 17.38 16.97 21.87
C VAL A 622 18.76 17.08 22.49
N SER A 623 19.20 18.32 22.72
CA SER A 623 20.29 18.68 23.64
C SER A 623 19.69 18.98 25.03
N GLY A 624 20.00 18.18 26.05
CA GLY A 624 19.39 18.35 27.39
C GLY A 624 19.45 17.12 28.30
N THR A 625 18.56 17.09 29.30
CA THR A 625 18.39 15.91 30.17
C THR A 625 17.46 14.92 29.49
N VAL A 626 17.93 13.68 29.34
CA VAL A 626 17.15 12.61 28.72
C VAL A 626 16.99 11.46 29.71
N PHE A 627 15.76 10.97 29.83
CA PHE A 627 15.43 9.80 30.63
C PHE A 627 15.06 8.65 29.70
N VAL A 628 15.90 7.61 29.69
CA VAL A 628 15.64 6.38 28.92
C VAL A 628 15.28 5.27 29.89
N ASN A 629 14.02 4.85 29.86
CA ASN A 629 13.55 3.69 30.62
C ASN A 629 13.48 2.49 29.69
N ALA A 630 14.51 1.65 29.75
CA ALA A 630 14.57 0.40 29.00
C ALA A 630 14.11 -0.75 29.89
N VAL A 631 13.09 -1.50 29.46
CA VAL A 631 12.62 -2.68 30.19
C VAL A 631 13.66 -3.82 30.13
N ARG A 632 14.58 -3.79 29.15
CA ARG A 632 15.67 -4.76 28.98
C ARG A 632 16.96 -4.08 28.45
N THR A 633 18.12 -4.61 28.85
CA THR A 633 19.45 -3.97 28.72
C THR A 633 19.79 -3.46 27.31
N ILE A 634 20.10 -2.15 27.20
CA ILE A 634 20.57 -1.49 25.98
C ILE A 634 22.01 -1.00 26.21
N THR A 635 22.88 -1.10 25.19
CA THR A 635 24.18 -0.41 25.20
C THR A 635 24.01 0.95 24.53
N ILE A 636 24.09 2.05 25.30
CA ILE A 636 24.00 3.41 24.76
C ILE A 636 25.36 3.80 24.16
N VAL A 637 25.43 3.98 22.85
CA VAL A 637 26.58 4.61 22.18
C VAL A 637 26.12 5.99 21.72
N GLY A 638 26.35 7.01 22.55
CA GLY A 638 25.84 8.36 22.30
C GLY A 638 26.59 9.07 21.17
N ILE A 639 25.85 9.52 20.16
CA ILE A 639 26.24 10.65 19.30
C ILE A 639 25.14 11.70 19.49
N VAL A 640 25.51 12.83 20.11
CA VAL A 640 24.65 14.01 20.19
C VAL A 640 24.65 14.64 18.80
N ALA A 641 23.48 14.75 18.17
CA ALA A 641 23.35 15.49 16.93
C ALA A 641 23.72 16.98 17.16
N PRO A 642 24.38 17.66 16.20
CA PRO A 642 24.66 19.09 16.33
C PRO A 642 23.36 19.88 16.39
N ASP A 643 23.27 20.88 17.28
CA ASP A 643 22.15 21.81 17.41
C ASP A 643 21.62 22.28 16.04
N SER A 644 20.38 21.93 15.71
CA SER A 644 19.60 22.60 14.67
C SER A 644 18.81 23.76 15.29
N THR A 645 19.51 24.74 15.85
CA THR A 645 18.93 26.08 15.97
C THR A 645 19.11 26.78 14.62
N HIS A 646 18.06 26.87 13.81
CA HIS A 646 17.66 28.05 13.03
C HIS A 646 16.38 27.82 12.21
#